data_AF-A0A1L9TLF2-F1
#
_entry.id   AF-A0A1L9TLF2-F1
#
_cell.length_a   1.000
_cell.length_b   1.000
_cell.length_c   1.000
_cell.angle_alpha   90.00
_cell.angle_beta   90.00
_cell.angle_gamma   90.00
#
_symmetry.space_group_name_H-M   'P 1'
#
loop_
_entity.id
_entity.type
_entity.pdbx_description
1 polymer ?
#
loop_
_entity_poly.entity_id
_entity_poly.type
_entity_poly.pdbx_seq_one_letter_code
_entity_poly.pdbx_strand_id
1 'polypeptide(L)'
;MGGYDNNCAICGAIVKQLIYVDDDDIDQNANEDVEGVEDDSEDDGEDRNEDENDNDGSEGSEEDHIEDVDDQEDDNNEDEEEDNGEDENEDNNDNDEGYDKSLIKVEDVLWMNDVRVMSENREALSMNKVFVSGLAEYDDWGFFDVDPGNHPNFPTREQMDYDRDGKVKFRCFDWDTDHAFAVAYHAPCRRVLEGFLSTQFNAGKFIDEEILYQTFKDFVSEDDDCAQCLTKIDYGIDTTEQYWEPRRGEEYTVMNPLNIHDPQDYYADLPLLDDEDMDTKTHTAVSAAQLSNDPMARLPPELLFEILITLPMASVNCLRAASPAVARLELNNGFWKQKLRQDMPWLFDFPDNEDEELDWAKCYADLRVRSKNGNPAQIRALVNRRRIWGVWEQLAPSYTRRKSVKDEERRRSQGSLVTQATSTPIRRLTSPQAKTDSLALALLRSLSDLDGDLPTLSVFWTSKGALSGFGVHRENMDTIGSPEKFATRDEVKIGKKDWIRGFILTSRSPTKAGNDGARRKVVGLKVLFIHGEPIQLGQSDGDHMLIHTENDRLLVGLLAQWSPGNPISSLSLLHVPVSEGSPNAADLARAQAGKPESSTAIGSRLWKDHLPPPEMTLSEERVGYWSMDFKADLAPMEALVFGRDEDELAAITEISADVQFGAFEVRYTNKPHKMIGPRPLTMKCLSIDGAGGERIVAVGTAVGHITHGIRFITNYNRQLVLGSCRPNQRSETVHGSTDEKTLRGIYCNWSPRSSPKAGLECIAGLLSPSFQPREESTEEEQGTSSDSDGDGDGDEHSWEPCAPPATWNASGPIYGAHETPHNRMRRNTSYPTASAVVTWLDCTRPVRKVRLNVAHRTQNLPFTPTSLILEYTDGSVSSVGPTRLTAPVDTEGENGFPWCWCSYDFKLPESESPLGKILHYSAAEEWSIDGGTLLESCRLWADDNGPLRGIQFVSSDGGEGPRWGVCEGTPTAAIGFGGQSGNKTVGLKLFLDSNERPVTYPDTVIVGIQALVEN
;
A
#
# COMPACT_ATOMS: atom_id res chain seq x y z
N MET A 1 -0.45 5.23 19.10
CA MET A 1 -1.80 5.31 18.52
C MET A 1 -2.39 3.91 18.63
N GLY A 2 -3.59 3.73 19.18
CA GLY A 2 -4.20 2.41 19.42
C GLY A 2 -5.02 1.92 18.23
N GLY A 3 -5.10 0.60 18.02
CA GLY A 3 -5.92 -0.03 16.96
C GLY A 3 -7.41 0.16 17.15
N TYR A 4 -8.25 -0.20 16.18
CA TYR A 4 -9.72 -0.08 16.23
C TYR A 4 -10.39 -1.34 15.65
N ASP A 5 -11.52 -1.75 16.23
CA ASP A 5 -12.28 -2.90 15.73
C ASP A 5 -12.99 -2.59 14.42
N ASN A 6 -13.25 -3.64 13.62
CA ASN A 6 -14.08 -3.52 12.42
C ASN A 6 -15.43 -4.20 12.62
N ASN A 7 -16.45 -3.68 11.93
CA ASN A 7 -17.82 -4.15 12.04
C ASN A 7 -18.34 -4.65 10.70
N CYS A 8 -19.30 -5.57 10.74
CA CYS A 8 -19.91 -6.13 9.55
C CYS A 8 -20.72 -5.06 8.83
N ALA A 9 -20.49 -4.87 7.53
CA ALA A 9 -21.21 -3.90 6.71
C ALA A 9 -22.75 -4.09 6.70
N ILE A 10 -23.24 -5.29 7.03
CA ILE A 10 -24.67 -5.65 6.98
C ILE A 10 -25.33 -5.58 8.36
N CYS A 11 -24.68 -6.08 9.41
CA CYS A 11 -25.29 -6.14 10.75
C CYS A 11 -24.64 -5.21 11.77
N GLY A 12 -23.54 -4.53 11.46
CA GLY A 12 -22.84 -3.63 12.37
C GLY A 12 -22.19 -4.31 13.57
N ALA A 13 -22.33 -5.63 13.74
CA ALA A 13 -21.67 -6.37 14.81
C ALA A 13 -20.19 -6.60 14.46
N ILE A 14 -19.35 -6.74 15.48
CA ILE A 14 -17.92 -7.03 15.35
C ILE A 14 -17.65 -8.25 14.46
N VAL A 15 -16.56 -8.18 13.70
CA VAL A 15 -16.05 -9.24 12.78
C VAL A 15 -14.81 -9.95 13.34
N LYS A 16 -14.81 -10.20 14.65
CA LYS A 16 -13.70 -10.81 15.39
C LYS A 16 -14.22 -11.95 16.28
N GLN A 17 -13.34 -12.86 16.62
CA GLN A 17 -13.64 -13.96 17.54
C GLN A 17 -13.95 -13.43 18.95
N LEU A 18 -15.17 -13.71 19.43
CA LEU A 18 -15.67 -13.33 20.75
C LEU A 18 -15.34 -14.35 21.85
N ILE A 19 -14.54 -15.38 21.57
CA ILE A 19 -14.34 -16.48 22.52
C ILE A 19 -13.25 -16.11 23.53
N TYR A 20 -13.69 -15.74 24.73
CA TYR A 20 -12.96 -15.99 25.96
C TYR A 20 -12.80 -17.51 26.10
N VAL A 21 -11.67 -18.05 25.66
CA VAL A 21 -11.19 -19.30 26.25
C VAL A 21 -10.65 -18.86 27.59
N ASP A 22 -11.28 -19.28 28.68
CA ASP A 22 -10.67 -19.10 29.99
C ASP A 22 -9.24 -19.67 29.90
N ASP A 23 -8.24 -18.84 30.18
CA ASP A 23 -6.81 -19.20 30.11
C ASP A 23 -6.41 -20.37 31.04
N ASP A 24 -7.39 -20.96 31.75
CA ASP A 24 -7.20 -22.04 32.72
C ASP A 24 -7.56 -23.45 32.20
N ASP A 25 -8.17 -23.62 31.03
CA ASP A 25 -8.64 -24.94 30.54
C ASP A 25 -8.04 -25.40 29.19
N ILE A 26 -6.78 -25.02 28.89
CA ILE A 26 -5.95 -25.79 27.94
C ILE A 26 -5.29 -26.93 28.73
N ASP A 27 -6.08 -27.95 29.07
CA ASP A 27 -5.53 -29.26 29.39
C ASP A 27 -5.08 -29.90 28.07
N GLN A 28 -3.76 -30.03 27.90
CA GLN A 28 -3.11 -30.63 26.73
C GLN A 28 -3.31 -32.16 26.66
N ASN A 29 -4.50 -32.66 26.97
CA ASN A 29 -4.81 -34.09 26.96
C ASN A 29 -6.16 -34.38 26.29
N ALA A 30 -6.25 -34.07 24.99
CA ALA A 30 -7.27 -34.64 24.12
C ALA A 30 -6.70 -34.87 22.71
N ASN A 31 -5.59 -35.59 22.64
CA ASN A 31 -5.08 -36.17 21.40
C ASN A 31 -4.25 -37.43 21.67
N GLU A 32 -4.78 -38.37 22.45
CA GLU A 32 -4.28 -39.76 22.46
C GLU A 32 -5.48 -40.71 22.56
N ASP A 33 -5.88 -41.27 21.41
CA ASP A 33 -6.53 -42.58 21.31
C ASP A 33 -6.67 -42.98 19.82
N VAL A 34 -5.54 -43.24 19.15
CA VAL A 34 -5.45 -44.32 18.14
C VAL A 34 -4.03 -44.91 18.18
N GLU A 35 -3.96 -46.13 18.68
CA GLU A 35 -2.79 -47.00 18.80
C GLU A 35 -2.01 -47.22 17.48
N GLY A 36 -0.69 -47.34 17.57
CA GLY A 36 0.17 -47.75 16.45
C GLY A 36 1.69 -47.80 16.71
N VAL A 37 2.09 -48.64 17.67
CA VAL A 37 3.41 -49.29 17.95
C VAL A 37 4.61 -49.08 17.00
N GLU A 38 5.80 -48.84 17.62
CA GLU A 38 7.19 -49.33 17.35
C GLU A 38 8.22 -48.18 17.51
N ASP A 39 8.88 -47.97 18.66
CA ASP A 39 10.06 -48.61 19.29
C ASP A 39 11.42 -47.96 18.92
N ASP A 40 12.30 -47.90 19.93
CA ASP A 40 13.72 -47.45 20.01
C ASP A 40 14.03 -45.92 19.91
N SER A 41 14.90 -45.27 20.70
CA SER A 41 15.57 -45.44 22.02
C SER A 41 16.60 -44.28 22.18
N GLU A 42 16.84 -43.77 23.41
CA GLU A 42 18.07 -43.09 23.91
C GLU A 42 18.48 -41.73 23.25
N ASP A 43 19.01 -40.67 23.90
CA ASP A 43 19.71 -40.51 25.18
C ASP A 43 19.87 -39.00 25.56
N ASP A 44 19.72 -38.71 26.85
CA ASP A 44 20.41 -37.77 27.75
C ASP A 44 20.83 -36.31 27.40
N GLY A 45 20.61 -35.43 28.39
CA GLY A 45 21.55 -34.32 28.66
C GLY A 45 21.00 -33.08 29.38
N GLU A 46 20.77 -33.18 30.70
CA GLU A 46 20.53 -32.07 31.64
C GLU A 46 21.70 -31.05 31.68
N ASP A 47 21.42 -29.78 32.02
CA ASP A 47 22.09 -29.16 33.19
C ASP A 47 21.50 -27.79 33.59
N ARG A 48 21.43 -27.60 34.91
CA ARG A 48 20.88 -26.50 35.70
C ARG A 48 21.96 -25.51 36.17
N ASN A 49 21.48 -24.38 36.73
CA ASN A 49 21.97 -23.57 37.88
C ASN A 49 22.06 -22.08 37.50
N GLU A 50 21.28 -21.14 38.06
CA GLU A 50 21.13 -20.64 39.47
C GLU A 50 22.29 -19.77 39.99
N ASP A 51 21.89 -18.80 40.84
CA ASP A 51 22.63 -17.83 41.68
C ASP A 51 22.79 -16.41 41.10
N GLU A 52 22.05 -15.38 41.53
CA GLU A 52 21.91 -14.70 42.85
C GLU A 52 22.95 -13.60 43.15
N ASN A 53 22.40 -12.39 43.37
CA ASN A 53 22.63 -11.44 44.47
C ASN A 53 23.68 -10.30 44.46
N ASP A 54 23.17 -9.20 45.08
CA ASP A 54 23.78 -8.10 45.82
C ASP A 54 24.38 -6.88 45.08
N ASN A 55 24.38 -5.64 45.59
CA ASN A 55 23.60 -4.77 46.50
C ASN A 55 24.42 -3.44 46.62
N ASP A 56 23.85 -2.38 47.22
CA ASP A 56 24.45 -1.12 47.75
C ASP A 56 24.82 -0.03 46.71
N GLY A 57 24.31 1.22 46.75
CA GLY A 57 24.18 2.19 47.86
C GLY A 57 25.27 3.27 47.69
N SER A 58 25.17 4.59 47.93
CA SER A 58 24.19 5.58 48.38
C SER A 58 24.90 6.97 48.33
N GLU A 59 24.16 8.08 48.51
CA GLU A 59 24.58 9.45 48.95
C GLU A 59 25.36 10.36 47.97
N GLY A 60 25.19 11.69 47.87
CA GLY A 60 24.43 12.76 48.54
C GLY A 60 24.91 14.09 47.87
N SER A 61 24.02 14.98 47.39
CA SER A 61 23.41 16.15 48.03
C SER A 61 24.29 17.41 48.23
N GLU A 62 23.61 18.55 48.16
CA GLU A 62 23.97 19.94 48.56
C GLU A 62 24.56 20.86 47.48
N GLU A 63 24.20 22.14 47.32
CA GLU A 63 23.02 23.00 47.58
C GLU A 63 23.44 24.45 47.20
N ASP A 64 22.46 25.37 47.15
CA ASP A 64 22.55 26.85 47.33
C ASP A 64 22.85 27.77 46.12
N HIS A 65 21.85 28.52 45.59
CA HIS A 65 21.20 29.77 46.09
C HIS A 65 21.86 31.04 45.44
N ILE A 66 21.20 32.10 44.92
CA ILE A 66 20.00 32.88 45.33
C ILE A 66 19.64 33.92 44.22
N GLU A 67 18.34 34.08 43.94
CA GLU A 67 17.50 35.32 43.83
C GLU A 67 17.89 36.47 42.84
N ASP A 68 17.03 37.23 42.13
CA ASP A 68 15.66 37.78 42.33
C ASP A 68 15.24 38.47 40.97
N VAL A 69 14.04 38.32 40.38
CA VAL A 69 12.76 39.09 40.57
C VAL A 69 12.32 39.81 39.27
N ASP A 70 11.15 39.43 38.72
CA ASP A 70 9.97 40.29 38.46
C ASP A 70 8.90 39.60 37.57
N ASP A 71 7.88 39.07 38.24
CA ASP A 71 6.42 39.17 38.05
C ASP A 71 5.69 38.98 36.69
N GLN A 72 4.84 37.93 36.69
CA GLN A 72 3.38 37.85 36.41
C GLN A 72 2.89 38.05 34.95
N GLU A 73 2.01 37.22 34.37
CA GLU A 73 0.79 36.58 34.91
C GLU A 73 0.51 35.16 34.32
N ASP A 74 -0.10 34.35 35.18
CA ASP A 74 -0.43 32.92 35.13
C ASP A 74 -1.68 32.52 34.32
N ASP A 75 -1.77 31.21 34.01
CA ASP A 75 -2.82 30.25 34.46
C ASP A 75 -3.10 29.15 33.40
N ASN A 76 -3.26 27.85 33.68
CA ASN A 76 -2.89 26.96 34.79
C ASN A 76 -3.39 25.55 34.40
N ASN A 77 -2.60 24.51 34.64
CA ASN A 77 -3.00 23.25 35.31
C ASN A 77 -1.91 22.18 35.12
N GLU A 78 -1.12 22.04 36.19
CA GLU A 78 -0.21 20.94 36.46
C GLU A 78 -0.97 19.73 37.03
N ASP A 79 -0.42 18.57 36.72
CA ASP A 79 -0.66 17.29 37.35
C ASP A 79 0.01 17.25 38.74
N GLU A 80 -0.70 16.80 39.77
CA GLU A 80 -0.11 16.38 41.04
C GLU A 80 -0.49 14.91 41.31
N GLU A 81 0.52 14.07 41.44
CA GLU A 81 0.45 12.75 42.07
C GLU A 81 0.61 12.90 43.59
N GLU A 82 -0.24 12.25 44.38
CA GLU A 82 0.14 11.75 45.71
C GLU A 82 -0.44 10.34 45.94
N ASP A 83 0.50 9.45 46.28
CA ASP A 83 0.42 8.07 46.74
C ASP A 83 -0.33 7.94 48.08
N ASN A 84 -1.12 6.87 48.26
CA ASN A 84 -1.38 6.20 49.54
C ASN A 84 -2.04 4.83 49.28
N GLY A 85 -1.29 3.76 49.48
CA GLY A 85 -1.83 2.39 49.57
C GLY A 85 -2.51 2.11 50.91
N GLU A 86 -3.65 1.41 50.86
CA GLU A 86 -4.16 0.57 51.95
C GLU A 86 -4.83 -0.68 51.34
N ASP A 87 -4.27 -1.86 51.66
CA ASP A 87 -4.91 -3.16 51.50
C ASP A 87 -6.15 -3.24 52.40
N GLU A 88 -7.35 -3.31 51.81
CA GLU A 88 -8.53 -3.90 52.46
C GLU A 88 -9.16 -4.96 51.55
N ASN A 89 -9.04 -6.21 52.01
CA ASN A 89 -9.78 -7.36 51.54
C ASN A 89 -11.30 -7.15 51.66
N GLU A 90 -12.02 -7.82 50.76
CA GLU A 90 -13.45 -8.14 50.81
C GLU A 90 -14.42 -6.99 50.47
N ASP A 91 -14.73 -6.87 49.17
CA ASP A 91 -16.07 -7.22 48.71
C ASP A 91 -16.01 -7.69 47.25
N ASN A 92 -16.28 -8.99 47.06
CA ASN A 92 -16.64 -9.60 45.77
C ASN A 92 -17.88 -8.90 45.20
N ASN A 93 -17.67 -7.80 44.47
CA ASN A 93 -18.56 -7.40 43.41
C ASN A 93 -17.78 -7.56 42.11
N ASP A 94 -17.69 -8.82 41.67
CA ASP A 94 -17.70 -9.14 40.24
C ASP A 94 -18.98 -8.51 39.67
N ASN A 95 -18.96 -7.21 39.40
CA ASN A 95 -19.87 -6.62 38.46
C ASN A 95 -19.49 -7.26 37.13
N ASP A 96 -20.26 -8.26 36.70
CA ASP A 96 -20.27 -8.83 35.35
C ASP A 96 -20.32 -7.70 34.30
N GLU A 97 -19.17 -7.14 33.95
CA GLU A 97 -18.99 -6.22 32.83
C GLU A 97 -18.87 -7.07 31.56
N GLY A 98 -20.02 -7.46 31.01
CA GLY A 98 -20.07 -8.24 29.77
C GLY A 98 -21.46 -8.76 29.41
N TYR A 99 -21.52 -9.60 28.37
CA TYR A 99 -22.72 -10.35 28.05
C TYR A 99 -23.05 -11.37 29.14
N ASP A 100 -24.34 -11.60 29.38
CA ASP A 100 -24.79 -12.67 30.26
C ASP A 100 -24.49 -14.05 29.64
N LYS A 101 -23.42 -14.70 30.10
CA LYS A 101 -22.94 -16.01 29.60
C LYS A 101 -24.00 -17.11 29.74
N SER A 102 -25.01 -16.96 30.60
CA SER A 102 -26.10 -17.94 30.72
C SER A 102 -27.09 -17.89 29.54
N LEU A 103 -27.06 -16.81 28.76
CA LEU A 103 -28.00 -16.53 27.67
C LEU A 103 -27.40 -16.78 26.27
N ILE A 104 -26.09 -16.98 26.17
CA ILE A 104 -25.36 -17.21 24.92
C ILE A 104 -24.58 -18.52 25.03
N LYS A 105 -24.77 -19.42 24.08
CA LYS A 105 -23.87 -20.57 23.91
C LYS A 105 -22.83 -20.29 22.84
N VAL A 106 -21.72 -21.01 22.88
CA VAL A 106 -20.66 -20.91 21.86
C VAL A 106 -21.23 -21.12 20.44
N GLU A 107 -22.10 -22.11 20.27
CA GLU A 107 -22.78 -22.40 18.99
C GLU A 107 -23.59 -21.22 18.43
N ASP A 108 -24.11 -20.35 19.29
CA ASP A 108 -24.92 -19.19 18.90
C ASP A 108 -24.08 -18.05 18.32
N VAL A 109 -22.77 -18.04 18.58
CA VAL A 109 -21.83 -16.96 18.24
C VAL A 109 -20.73 -17.36 17.25
N LEU A 110 -20.48 -18.66 17.03
CA LEU A 110 -19.46 -19.15 16.09
C LEU A 110 -19.58 -18.58 14.67
N TRP A 111 -20.80 -18.22 14.26
CA TRP A 111 -21.08 -17.67 12.94
C TRP A 111 -20.41 -16.32 12.67
N MET A 112 -20.01 -15.58 13.72
CA MET A 112 -19.31 -14.31 13.58
C MET A 112 -17.88 -14.47 13.06
N ASN A 113 -17.29 -15.67 13.16
CA ASN A 113 -16.00 -15.96 12.53
C ASN A 113 -16.14 -16.22 11.02
N ASP A 114 -17.35 -16.43 10.51
CA ASP A 114 -17.60 -16.70 9.08
C ASP A 114 -17.67 -15.38 8.28
N VAL A 115 -16.55 -14.66 8.25
CA VAL A 115 -16.41 -13.35 7.60
C VAL A 115 -15.92 -13.51 6.17
N ARG A 116 -16.44 -12.67 5.27
CA ARG A 116 -15.99 -12.51 3.89
C ARG A 116 -15.70 -11.05 3.61
N VAL A 117 -14.74 -10.79 2.72
CA VAL A 117 -14.44 -9.46 2.20
C VAL A 117 -14.96 -9.36 0.76
N MET A 118 -15.59 -8.23 0.45
CA MET A 118 -15.98 -7.86 -0.91
C MET A 118 -15.18 -6.63 -1.35
N SER A 119 -14.56 -6.74 -2.53
CA SER A 119 -13.76 -5.66 -3.12
C SER A 119 -13.72 -5.78 -4.66
N GLU A 120 -12.95 -4.91 -5.30
CA GLU A 120 -12.74 -4.86 -6.74
C GLU A 120 -11.28 -5.20 -7.08
N ASN A 121 -11.06 -6.18 -7.95
CA ASN A 121 -9.75 -6.45 -8.52
C ASN A 121 -9.55 -5.58 -9.77
N ARG A 122 -8.74 -4.53 -9.65
CA ARG A 122 -8.50 -3.59 -10.74
C ARG A 122 -7.79 -4.21 -11.94
N GLU A 123 -6.97 -5.21 -11.69
CA GLU A 123 -6.22 -5.95 -12.71
C GLU A 123 -7.07 -7.04 -13.39
N ALA A 124 -8.27 -7.34 -12.89
CA ALA A 124 -9.17 -8.30 -13.53
C ALA A 124 -9.59 -7.82 -14.93
N LEU A 125 -9.57 -8.73 -15.91
CA LEU A 125 -9.87 -8.42 -17.31
C LEU A 125 -11.38 -8.47 -17.64
N SER A 126 -12.21 -8.84 -16.67
CA SER A 126 -13.66 -8.89 -16.81
C SER A 126 -14.28 -7.49 -16.71
N MET A 127 -15.47 -7.33 -17.29
CA MET A 127 -16.27 -6.09 -17.19
C MET A 127 -16.75 -5.83 -15.75
N ASN A 128 -17.16 -6.89 -15.05
CA ASN A 128 -17.43 -6.85 -13.62
C ASN A 128 -16.16 -7.27 -12.89
N LYS A 129 -15.51 -6.33 -12.22
CA LYS A 129 -14.24 -6.54 -11.50
C LYS A 129 -14.43 -6.87 -10.01
N VAL A 130 -15.66 -6.91 -9.52
CA VAL A 130 -15.97 -7.23 -8.12
C VAL A 130 -15.71 -8.71 -7.85
N PHE A 131 -15.28 -9.01 -6.63
CA PHE A 131 -15.14 -10.36 -6.10
C PHE A 131 -15.61 -10.42 -4.65
N VAL A 132 -15.88 -11.65 -4.21
CA VAL A 132 -16.05 -12.03 -2.81
C VAL A 132 -14.97 -13.04 -2.46
N SER A 133 -14.27 -12.81 -1.36
CA SER A 133 -13.16 -13.65 -0.91
C SER A 133 -13.58 -15.03 -0.39
N GLY A 134 -12.58 -15.84 -0.04
CA GLY A 134 -12.72 -16.92 0.95
C GLY A 134 -12.85 -16.37 2.37
N LEU A 135 -12.58 -17.22 3.36
CA LEU A 135 -12.63 -16.83 4.78
C LEU A 135 -11.67 -15.66 5.04
N ALA A 136 -12.10 -14.73 5.88
CA ALA A 136 -11.30 -13.58 6.28
C ALA A 136 -11.17 -13.58 7.80
N GLU A 137 -9.95 -13.42 8.30
CA GLU A 137 -9.64 -13.30 9.71
C GLU A 137 -9.23 -11.86 9.99
N TYR A 138 -9.84 -11.22 10.98
CA TYR A 138 -9.50 -9.86 11.37
C TYR A 138 -8.12 -9.83 12.06
N ASP A 139 -7.27 -8.91 11.59
CA ASP A 139 -6.00 -8.50 12.17
C ASP A 139 -6.16 -7.06 12.72
N ASP A 140 -5.14 -6.50 13.36
CA ASP A 140 -5.20 -5.15 13.92
C ASP A 140 -5.30 -4.05 12.82
N TRP A 141 -5.66 -2.82 13.21
CA TRP A 141 -5.73 -1.64 12.32
C TRP A 141 -6.66 -1.80 11.11
N GLY A 142 -7.72 -2.59 11.31
CA GLY A 142 -8.73 -2.84 10.32
C GLY A 142 -8.30 -3.73 9.14
N PHE A 143 -7.13 -4.39 9.27
CA PHE A 143 -6.67 -5.36 8.31
C PHE A 143 -7.37 -6.71 8.48
N PHE A 144 -7.41 -7.47 7.39
CA PHE A 144 -7.90 -8.83 7.34
C PHE A 144 -6.91 -9.68 6.57
N ASP A 145 -6.59 -10.84 7.12
CA ASP A 145 -5.93 -11.92 6.41
C ASP A 145 -6.97 -12.75 5.68
N VAL A 146 -6.93 -12.71 4.35
CA VAL A 146 -8.02 -13.18 3.50
C VAL A 146 -7.57 -14.37 2.65
N ASP A 147 -8.32 -15.47 2.72
CA ASP A 147 -8.18 -16.58 1.81
C ASP A 147 -8.71 -16.22 0.41
N PRO A 148 -8.03 -16.65 -0.68
CA PRO A 148 -8.43 -16.30 -2.04
C PRO A 148 -9.81 -16.83 -2.48
N GLY A 149 -10.29 -17.91 -1.86
CA GLY A 149 -11.55 -18.54 -2.26
C GLY A 149 -11.55 -19.01 -3.73
N ASN A 150 -12.74 -19.11 -4.33
CA ASN A 150 -12.91 -19.65 -5.70
C ASN A 150 -13.40 -18.59 -6.72
N HIS A 151 -13.42 -17.31 -6.36
CA HIS A 151 -13.96 -16.28 -7.23
C HIS A 151 -12.98 -15.97 -8.39
N PRO A 152 -13.41 -15.96 -9.67
CA PRO A 152 -12.50 -15.83 -10.81
C PRO A 152 -11.80 -14.46 -10.90
N ASN A 153 -12.36 -13.44 -10.26
CA ASN A 153 -11.75 -12.11 -10.17
C ASN A 153 -10.89 -11.90 -8.91
N PHE A 154 -10.73 -12.88 -8.02
CA PHE A 154 -9.84 -12.70 -6.87
C PHE A 154 -8.40 -12.44 -7.36
N PRO A 155 -7.64 -11.50 -6.76
CA PRO A 155 -6.27 -11.18 -7.20
C PRO A 155 -5.37 -12.41 -7.25
N THR A 156 -4.47 -12.50 -8.23
CA THR A 156 -3.46 -13.57 -8.29
C THR A 156 -2.18 -13.17 -7.53
N ARG A 157 -1.26 -14.11 -7.31
CA ARG A 157 0.09 -13.83 -6.76
C ARG A 157 0.92 -12.86 -7.60
N GLU A 158 0.58 -12.68 -8.87
CA GLU A 158 1.22 -11.68 -9.74
C GLU A 158 0.63 -10.28 -9.57
N GLN A 159 -0.53 -10.18 -8.91
CA GLN A 159 -1.30 -8.93 -8.75
C GLN A 159 -1.24 -8.37 -7.33
N MET A 160 -1.07 -9.24 -6.33
CA MET A 160 -0.96 -8.87 -4.92
C MET A 160 0.02 -9.80 -4.19
N ASP A 161 0.60 -9.28 -3.11
CA ASP A 161 1.48 -10.04 -2.24
C ASP A 161 0.69 -11.04 -1.39
N TYR A 162 1.13 -12.29 -1.45
CA TYR A 162 0.63 -13.38 -0.62
C TYR A 162 1.64 -13.63 0.51
N ASP A 163 1.13 -13.84 1.71
CA ASP A 163 1.97 -14.27 2.82
C ASP A 163 2.40 -15.75 2.67
N ARG A 164 3.11 -16.26 3.68
CA ARG A 164 3.62 -17.64 3.68
C ARG A 164 2.50 -18.68 3.74
N ASP A 165 1.36 -18.33 4.31
CA ASP A 165 0.20 -19.20 4.46
C ASP A 165 -0.73 -19.12 3.24
N GLY A 166 -0.42 -18.24 2.29
CA GLY A 166 -1.17 -18.06 1.05
C GLY A 166 -2.39 -17.15 1.21
N LYS A 167 -2.42 -16.30 2.24
CA LYS A 167 -3.44 -15.28 2.46
C LYS A 167 -2.99 -13.92 1.90
N VAL A 168 -3.97 -13.05 1.69
CA VAL A 168 -3.77 -11.68 1.17
C VAL A 168 -4.33 -10.68 2.19
N LYS A 169 -3.58 -9.61 2.47
CA LYS A 169 -4.02 -8.57 3.41
C LYS A 169 -4.92 -7.53 2.74
N PHE A 170 -6.09 -7.28 3.34
CA PHE A 170 -6.99 -6.20 2.95
C PHE A 170 -7.36 -5.33 4.15
N ARG A 171 -7.30 -4.01 4.03
CA ARG A 171 -7.89 -3.09 5.01
C ARG A 171 -9.31 -2.71 4.60
N CYS A 172 -10.29 -3.01 5.45
CA CYS A 172 -11.68 -2.68 5.13
C CYS A 172 -12.04 -1.24 5.53
N PHE A 173 -13.05 -0.70 4.84
CA PHE A 173 -13.63 0.64 5.05
C PHE A 173 -12.68 1.83 4.85
N ASP A 174 -11.48 1.58 4.33
CA ASP A 174 -10.46 2.58 4.00
C ASP A 174 -10.43 2.86 2.49
N TRP A 175 -10.51 4.15 2.12
CA TRP A 175 -10.48 4.63 0.74
C TRP A 175 -9.07 4.91 0.21
N ASP A 176 -8.07 4.96 1.09
CA ASP A 176 -6.71 5.34 0.79
C ASP A 176 -5.72 4.17 0.84
N THR A 177 -6.19 2.97 0.49
CA THR A 177 -5.37 1.77 0.35
C THR A 177 -4.81 1.61 -1.07
N ASP A 178 -3.85 0.70 -1.21
CA ASP A 178 -3.29 0.29 -2.51
C ASP A 178 -4.29 -0.55 -3.32
N HIS A 179 -5.06 -1.39 -2.62
CA HIS A 179 -6.16 -2.12 -3.20
C HIS A 179 -7.41 -1.22 -3.40
N ALA A 180 -8.47 -1.78 -3.95
CA ALA A 180 -9.75 -1.07 -4.02
C ALA A 180 -10.45 -1.09 -2.66
N PHE A 181 -11.35 -0.14 -2.43
CA PHE A 181 -12.23 -0.12 -1.26
C PHE A 181 -12.77 -1.53 -0.94
N ALA A 182 -12.68 -1.93 0.32
CA ALA A 182 -13.05 -3.27 0.77
C ALA A 182 -14.07 -3.20 1.90
N VAL A 183 -15.01 -4.15 1.94
CA VAL A 183 -15.99 -4.25 3.01
C VAL A 183 -16.05 -5.67 3.55
N ALA A 184 -16.05 -5.78 4.88
CA ALA A 184 -16.20 -7.04 5.57
C ALA A 184 -17.67 -7.31 5.91
N TYR A 185 -18.11 -8.56 5.78
CA TYR A 185 -19.43 -8.99 6.23
C TYR A 185 -19.48 -10.46 6.60
N HIS A 186 -20.38 -10.82 7.51
CA HIS A 186 -20.66 -12.21 7.85
C HIS A 186 -21.46 -12.91 6.75
N ALA A 187 -21.05 -14.10 6.34
CA ALA A 187 -21.76 -14.88 5.32
C ALA A 187 -23.24 -15.16 5.69
N PRO A 188 -23.61 -15.43 6.96
CA PRO A 188 -25.02 -15.53 7.36
C PRO A 188 -25.85 -14.26 7.12
N CYS A 189 -25.26 -13.07 7.29
CA CYS A 189 -25.95 -11.81 7.02
C CYS A 189 -26.31 -11.64 5.54
N ARG A 190 -25.47 -12.14 4.62
CA ARG A 190 -25.78 -12.18 3.17
C ARG A 190 -26.96 -13.09 2.86
N ARG A 191 -27.18 -14.18 3.59
CA ARG A 191 -28.36 -15.03 3.37
C ARG A 191 -29.66 -14.37 3.84
N VAL A 192 -29.59 -13.54 4.90
CA VAL A 192 -30.73 -12.69 5.30
C VAL A 192 -31.08 -11.70 4.16
N LEU A 193 -30.07 -11.12 3.49
CA LEU A 193 -30.30 -10.30 2.28
C LEU A 193 -31.01 -11.09 1.16
N GLU A 194 -30.59 -12.33 0.90
CA GLU A 194 -31.24 -13.16 -0.14
C GLU A 194 -32.72 -13.37 0.19
N GLY A 195 -33.06 -13.58 1.46
CA GLY A 195 -34.45 -13.63 1.96
C GLY A 195 -35.18 -12.29 1.74
N PHE A 196 -34.53 -11.17 2.05
CA PHE A 196 -35.07 -9.83 1.81
C PHE A 196 -35.41 -9.59 0.34
N LEU A 197 -34.48 -9.88 -0.58
CA LEU A 197 -34.70 -9.65 -2.00
C LEU A 197 -35.77 -10.56 -2.59
N SER A 198 -35.82 -11.82 -2.14
CA SER A 198 -36.81 -12.80 -2.59
C SER A 198 -38.23 -12.38 -2.19
N THR A 199 -38.41 -11.85 -0.98
CA THR A 199 -39.72 -11.43 -0.46
C THR A 199 -40.17 -10.07 -1.01
N GLN A 200 -39.28 -9.09 -1.09
CA GLN A 200 -39.65 -7.70 -1.43
C GLN A 200 -39.75 -7.43 -2.92
N PHE A 201 -38.96 -8.11 -3.76
CA PHE A 201 -38.85 -7.75 -5.17
C PHE A 201 -39.31 -8.84 -6.14
N ASN A 202 -39.72 -10.03 -5.65
CA ASN A 202 -39.87 -11.24 -6.50
C ASN A 202 -38.67 -11.45 -7.44
N ALA A 203 -37.53 -10.84 -7.09
CA ALA A 203 -36.29 -10.97 -7.82
C ALA A 203 -35.77 -12.36 -7.48
N GLY A 204 -35.34 -13.11 -8.50
CA GLY A 204 -34.78 -14.45 -8.28
C GLY A 204 -33.68 -14.42 -7.20
N LYS A 205 -33.33 -15.59 -6.66
CA LYS A 205 -32.41 -15.78 -5.52
C LYS A 205 -30.98 -15.21 -5.68
N PHE A 206 -30.66 -14.54 -6.78
CA PHE A 206 -29.31 -14.12 -7.12
C PHE A 206 -29.12 -12.61 -6.89
N ILE A 207 -28.23 -12.29 -5.94
CA ILE A 207 -27.73 -10.94 -5.70
C ILE A 207 -26.77 -10.54 -6.83
N ASP A 208 -26.90 -9.33 -7.35
CA ASP A 208 -25.92 -8.75 -8.26
C ASP A 208 -24.78 -8.14 -7.44
N GLU A 209 -23.64 -8.83 -7.33
CA GLU A 209 -22.52 -8.45 -6.47
C GLU A 209 -21.92 -7.10 -6.85
N GLU A 210 -21.89 -6.77 -8.14
CA GLU A 210 -21.44 -5.45 -8.62
C GLU A 210 -22.32 -4.34 -8.04
N ILE A 211 -23.64 -4.53 -8.11
CA ILE A 211 -24.61 -3.56 -7.61
C ILE A 211 -24.60 -3.48 -6.09
N LEU A 212 -24.42 -4.60 -5.39
CA LEU A 212 -24.31 -4.63 -3.94
C LEU A 212 -23.06 -3.88 -3.47
N TYR A 213 -21.90 -4.16 -4.06
CA TYR A 213 -20.65 -3.46 -3.74
C TYR A 213 -20.76 -1.94 -3.94
N GLN A 214 -21.31 -1.50 -5.08
CA GLN A 214 -21.54 -0.06 -5.31
C GLN A 214 -22.60 0.53 -4.37
N THR A 215 -23.56 -0.29 -3.92
CA THR A 215 -24.53 0.15 -2.91
C THR A 215 -23.85 0.41 -1.57
N PHE A 216 -22.96 -0.46 -1.10
CA PHE A 216 -22.23 -0.24 0.15
C PHE A 216 -21.43 1.07 0.15
N LYS A 217 -20.75 1.37 -0.97
CA LYS A 217 -20.00 2.62 -1.15
C LYS A 217 -20.84 3.88 -0.95
N ASP A 218 -22.15 3.85 -1.21
CA ASP A 218 -23.02 5.01 -0.99
C ASP A 218 -23.10 5.41 0.50
N PHE A 219 -22.94 4.44 1.40
CA PHE A 219 -23.23 4.56 2.83
C PHE A 219 -22.00 4.74 3.73
N VAL A 220 -20.82 4.97 3.16
CA VAL A 220 -19.58 5.29 3.90
C VAL A 220 -19.26 6.77 3.74
N SER A 221 -18.70 7.46 4.74
CA SER A 221 -18.22 8.83 4.55
C SER A 221 -16.92 8.82 3.75
N GLU A 222 -16.66 9.85 2.93
CA GLU A 222 -15.34 9.99 2.27
C GLU A 222 -14.32 10.69 3.16
N ASP A 223 -14.78 11.37 4.21
CA ASP A 223 -13.95 12.18 5.13
C ASP A 223 -13.57 11.40 6.40
N ASP A 224 -13.89 10.11 6.46
CA ASP A 224 -13.66 9.26 7.63
C ASP A 224 -12.61 8.20 7.28
N ASP A 225 -11.35 8.57 7.49
CA ASP A 225 -10.18 7.74 7.17
C ASP A 225 -10.06 6.50 8.09
N CYS A 226 -10.93 6.36 9.09
CA CYS A 226 -10.95 5.25 10.04
C CYS A 226 -12.36 4.69 10.26
N ALA A 227 -13.22 4.76 9.25
CA ALA A 227 -14.57 4.19 9.34
C ALA A 227 -14.49 2.69 9.69
N GLN A 228 -15.29 2.25 10.67
CA GLN A 228 -15.35 0.83 11.07
C GLN A 228 -16.50 0.07 10.40
N CYS A 229 -17.42 0.80 9.76
CA CYS A 229 -18.66 0.28 9.17
C CYS A 229 -19.24 1.23 8.12
N LEU A 230 -20.46 0.95 7.64
CA LEU A 230 -21.20 1.89 6.81
C LEU A 230 -21.78 3.03 7.67
N THR A 231 -21.00 4.10 7.85
CA THR A 231 -21.29 5.29 8.69
C THR A 231 -22.67 5.96 8.50
N LYS A 232 -23.39 5.70 7.40
CA LYS A 232 -24.71 6.29 7.10
C LYS A 232 -25.88 5.34 7.36
N ILE A 233 -25.64 4.20 7.99
CA ILE A 233 -26.64 3.20 8.33
C ILE A 233 -26.91 3.23 9.82
N ASP A 234 -28.18 3.19 10.21
CA ASP A 234 -28.58 2.88 11.57
C ASP A 234 -28.67 1.36 11.72
N TYR A 235 -27.68 0.78 12.41
CA TYR A 235 -27.63 -0.66 12.69
C TYR A 235 -28.52 -1.06 13.87
N GLY A 236 -29.13 -0.12 14.59
CA GLY A 236 -29.87 -0.36 15.82
C GLY A 236 -28.99 -0.81 16.99
N ILE A 237 -27.70 -0.50 16.92
CA ILE A 237 -26.65 -0.72 17.92
C ILE A 237 -25.65 0.43 17.83
N ASP A 238 -24.87 0.64 18.88
CA ASP A 238 -23.79 1.62 18.90
C ASP A 238 -22.57 1.06 18.15
N THR A 239 -22.12 1.79 17.13
CA THR A 239 -20.94 1.46 16.32
C THR A 239 -19.95 2.62 16.29
N THR A 240 -20.03 3.53 17.26
CA THR A 240 -19.23 4.77 17.29
C THR A 240 -17.98 4.66 18.15
N GLU A 241 -17.91 3.65 19.02
CA GLU A 241 -16.76 3.39 19.88
C GLU A 241 -15.58 2.80 19.12
N GLN A 242 -14.37 3.01 19.65
CA GLN A 242 -13.13 2.49 19.05
C GLN A 242 -13.03 0.96 19.12
N TYR A 243 -13.62 0.38 20.18
CA TYR A 243 -13.59 -1.05 20.46
C TYR A 243 -15.02 -1.57 20.69
N TRP A 244 -15.25 -2.85 20.35
CA TRP A 244 -16.50 -3.51 20.64
C TRP A 244 -16.59 -3.85 22.12
N GLU A 245 -17.57 -3.25 22.80
CA GLU A 245 -17.84 -3.51 24.22
C GLU A 245 -19.06 -4.42 24.38
N PRO A 246 -18.90 -5.65 24.93
CA PRO A 246 -20.04 -6.49 25.28
C PRO A 246 -20.90 -5.84 26.37
N ARG A 247 -22.16 -5.52 26.07
CA ARG A 247 -23.10 -4.88 27.01
C ARG A 247 -24.23 -5.82 27.40
N ARG A 248 -24.51 -5.92 28.70
CA ARG A 248 -25.62 -6.73 29.23
C ARG A 248 -26.96 -6.27 28.66
N GLY A 249 -27.76 -7.21 28.17
CA GLY A 249 -29.03 -6.95 27.50
C GLY A 249 -28.90 -6.77 25.97
N GLU A 250 -27.67 -6.68 25.45
CA GLU A 250 -27.38 -6.60 24.01
C GLU A 250 -26.95 -7.95 23.42
N GLU A 251 -27.16 -9.05 24.14
CA GLU A 251 -26.78 -10.41 23.69
C GLU A 251 -27.44 -10.76 22.34
N TYR A 252 -28.62 -10.19 22.06
CA TYR A 252 -29.30 -10.42 20.79
C TYR A 252 -28.48 -9.99 19.58
N THR A 253 -27.51 -9.06 19.71
CA THR A 253 -26.73 -8.53 18.59
C THR A 253 -25.78 -9.56 17.99
N VAL A 254 -25.32 -10.51 18.81
CA VAL A 254 -24.34 -11.56 18.46
C VAL A 254 -24.98 -12.92 18.18
N MET A 255 -26.30 -13.08 18.39
CA MET A 255 -27.00 -14.34 18.12
C MET A 255 -27.12 -14.64 16.63
N ASN A 256 -26.90 -15.90 16.24
CA ASN A 256 -27.02 -16.34 14.85
C ASN A 256 -28.39 -16.01 14.24
N PRO A 257 -28.47 -15.16 13.19
CA PRO A 257 -29.76 -14.77 12.63
C PRO A 257 -30.39 -15.87 11.76
N LEU A 258 -29.71 -16.97 11.46
CA LEU A 258 -30.23 -18.04 10.58
C LEU A 258 -30.48 -19.34 11.32
N ASN A 259 -29.50 -19.83 12.08
CA ASN A 259 -29.64 -21.05 12.84
C ASN A 259 -30.31 -20.75 14.17
N ILE A 260 -31.64 -20.73 14.18
CA ILE A 260 -32.40 -20.42 15.37
C ILE A 260 -33.18 -21.65 15.82
N HIS A 261 -32.73 -22.27 16.92
CA HIS A 261 -33.39 -23.43 17.50
C HIS A 261 -34.79 -23.09 18.05
N ASP A 262 -34.95 -21.99 18.80
CA ASP A 262 -36.23 -21.66 19.45
C ASP A 262 -37.43 -21.43 18.50
N PRO A 263 -37.29 -20.77 17.31
CA PRO A 263 -38.34 -20.67 16.30
C PRO A 263 -38.65 -21.99 15.62
N GLN A 264 -37.68 -22.89 15.45
CA GLN A 264 -37.92 -24.20 14.85
C GLN A 264 -38.77 -25.05 15.80
N ASP A 265 -38.49 -24.99 17.10
CA ASP A 265 -39.33 -25.58 18.14
C ASP A 265 -40.72 -24.93 18.17
N TYR A 266 -40.80 -23.60 18.05
CA TYR A 266 -42.08 -22.89 17.93
C TYR A 266 -42.86 -23.26 16.65
N TYR A 267 -42.18 -23.45 15.52
CA TYR A 267 -42.81 -23.87 14.26
C TYR A 267 -43.30 -25.32 14.33
N ALA A 268 -42.69 -26.15 15.17
CA ALA A 268 -43.14 -27.51 15.43
C ALA A 268 -44.40 -27.57 16.31
N ASP A 269 -44.67 -26.52 17.11
CA ASP A 269 -45.81 -26.40 18.02
C ASP A 269 -46.62 -25.12 17.77
N LEU A 270 -47.05 -24.93 16.51
CA LEU A 270 -47.83 -23.74 16.14
C LEU A 270 -49.22 -23.75 16.80
N PRO A 271 -49.70 -22.59 17.29
CA PRO A 271 -51.06 -22.45 17.84
C PRO A 271 -52.15 -22.98 16.90
N LEU A 272 -52.93 -23.95 17.36
CA LEU A 272 -54.11 -24.46 16.66
C LEU A 272 -55.37 -23.66 17.04
N LEU A 273 -56.36 -23.65 16.16
CA LEU A 273 -57.70 -23.13 16.42
C LEU A 273 -58.39 -24.02 17.45
N ASP A 274 -58.76 -23.45 18.59
CA ASP A 274 -59.59 -24.13 19.56
C ASP A 274 -61.06 -24.15 19.07
N ASP A 275 -61.72 -25.32 19.11
CA ASP A 275 -63.15 -25.47 18.76
C ASP A 275 -64.08 -24.57 19.63
N GLU A 276 -63.60 -24.13 20.81
CA GLU A 276 -64.36 -23.28 21.74
C GLU A 276 -64.35 -21.77 21.38
N ASP A 277 -63.39 -21.30 20.58
CA ASP A 277 -63.28 -19.87 20.19
C ASP A 277 -64.28 -19.47 19.07
N MET A 278 -64.99 -20.44 18.50
CA MET A 278 -66.01 -20.21 17.46
C MET A 278 -67.36 -19.69 18.00
N ASP A 279 -67.60 -19.75 19.32
CA ASP A 279 -68.95 -19.53 19.90
C ASP A 279 -69.12 -18.23 20.71
N THR A 280 -68.12 -17.35 20.75
CA THR A 280 -68.21 -16.06 21.47
C THR A 280 -67.95 -14.84 20.60
N LYS A 281 -68.95 -14.45 19.80
CA LYS A 281 -69.08 -13.07 19.28
C LYS A 281 -70.39 -12.44 19.73
N THR A 282 -70.43 -11.91 20.95
CA THR A 282 -71.47 -10.97 21.36
C THR A 282 -71.31 -9.65 20.61
N HIS A 283 -72.13 -9.43 19.58
CA HIS A 283 -72.26 -8.13 18.93
C HIS A 283 -72.82 -7.08 19.92
N THR A 284 -71.98 -6.14 20.38
CA THR A 284 -72.48 -4.91 20.99
C THR A 284 -73.16 -4.06 19.92
N ALA A 285 -74.48 -3.90 20.05
CA ALA A 285 -75.30 -3.09 19.15
C ALA A 285 -74.98 -1.59 19.32
N VAL A 286 -74.26 -1.03 18.34
CA VAL A 286 -74.03 0.42 18.20
C VAL A 286 -75.22 1.03 17.44
N SER A 287 -75.73 2.17 17.89
CA SER A 287 -76.93 2.79 17.30
C SER A 287 -76.73 3.17 15.83
N ALA A 288 -77.77 3.06 15.00
CA ALA A 288 -77.74 3.43 13.58
C ALA A 288 -77.28 4.89 13.33
N ALA A 289 -77.41 5.78 14.32
CA ALA A 289 -76.97 7.18 14.26
C ALA A 289 -75.45 7.36 14.35
N GLN A 290 -74.72 6.43 14.98
CA GLN A 290 -73.24 6.46 15.04
C GLN A 290 -72.60 5.94 13.76
N LEU A 291 -73.33 5.09 13.03
CA LEU A 291 -72.98 4.57 11.71
C LEU A 291 -73.12 5.61 10.60
N SER A 292 -74.15 6.47 10.67
CA SER A 292 -74.42 7.46 9.63
C SER A 292 -73.39 8.60 9.57
N ASN A 293 -72.66 8.83 10.67
CA ASN A 293 -71.63 9.86 10.78
C ASN A 293 -70.20 9.34 10.62
N ASP A 294 -70.01 8.02 10.50
CA ASP A 294 -68.69 7.40 10.31
C ASP A 294 -68.27 7.48 8.83
N PRO A 295 -67.18 8.20 8.48
CA PRO A 295 -66.72 8.30 7.11
C PRO A 295 -66.36 6.95 6.49
N MET A 296 -65.90 5.99 7.31
CA MET A 296 -65.49 4.65 6.87
C MET A 296 -66.68 3.72 6.59
N ALA A 297 -67.86 4.03 7.14
CA ALA A 297 -69.09 3.27 6.87
C ALA A 297 -69.55 3.36 5.39
N ARG A 298 -68.98 4.28 4.61
CA ARG A 298 -69.25 4.46 3.18
C ARG A 298 -68.38 3.59 2.28
N LEU A 299 -67.34 2.97 2.82
CA LEU A 299 -66.45 2.09 2.08
C LEU A 299 -66.97 0.64 2.16
N PRO A 300 -66.91 -0.13 1.06
CA PRO A 300 -67.13 -1.57 1.09
C PRO A 300 -66.15 -2.27 2.04
N PRO A 301 -66.56 -3.38 2.70
CA PRO A 301 -65.68 -4.16 3.59
C PRO A 301 -64.35 -4.55 2.96
N GLU A 302 -64.31 -4.82 1.66
CA GLU A 302 -63.11 -5.19 0.92
C GLU A 302 -62.08 -4.06 0.93
N LEU A 303 -62.52 -2.81 0.73
CA LEU A 303 -61.62 -1.64 0.83
C LEU A 303 -61.18 -1.39 2.26
N LEU A 304 -62.03 -1.68 3.26
CA LEU A 304 -61.63 -1.59 4.66
C LEU A 304 -60.57 -2.64 5.00
N PHE A 305 -60.68 -3.88 4.48
CA PHE A 305 -59.64 -4.90 4.64
C PHE A 305 -58.31 -4.48 4.00
N GLU A 306 -58.32 -3.94 2.78
CA GLU A 306 -57.11 -3.42 2.12
C GLU A 306 -56.48 -2.24 2.88
N ILE A 307 -57.30 -1.36 3.48
CA ILE A 307 -56.79 -0.30 4.37
C ILE A 307 -56.15 -0.95 5.60
N LEU A 308 -56.80 -1.92 6.24
CA LEU A 308 -56.27 -2.53 7.46
C LEU A 308 -55.01 -3.36 7.23
N ILE A 309 -54.90 -4.06 6.09
CA ILE A 309 -53.74 -4.88 5.79
C ILE A 309 -52.49 -4.02 5.57
N THR A 310 -52.65 -2.86 4.93
CA THR A 310 -51.56 -1.91 4.64
C THR A 310 -51.11 -1.06 5.83
N LEU A 311 -51.95 -0.91 6.86
CA LEU A 311 -51.63 -0.11 8.04
C LEU A 311 -50.79 -0.88 9.07
N PRO A 312 -49.79 -0.25 9.73
CA PRO A 312 -49.15 -0.83 10.91
C PRO A 312 -50.18 -1.16 11.99
N MET A 313 -49.98 -2.25 12.75
CA MET A 313 -50.98 -2.70 13.73
C MET A 313 -51.35 -1.66 14.80
N ALA A 314 -50.42 -0.78 15.19
CA ALA A 314 -50.73 0.33 16.09
C ALA A 314 -51.79 1.27 15.48
N SER A 315 -51.67 1.59 14.19
CA SER A 315 -52.65 2.38 13.44
C SER A 315 -53.96 1.62 13.22
N VAL A 316 -53.92 0.30 13.00
CA VAL A 316 -55.12 -0.54 12.95
C VAL A 316 -55.89 -0.46 14.28
N ASN A 317 -55.20 -0.55 15.41
CA ASN A 317 -55.81 -0.41 16.74
C ASN A 317 -56.44 0.96 16.94
N CYS A 318 -55.72 2.04 16.58
CA CYS A 318 -56.25 3.41 16.63
C CYS A 318 -57.47 3.59 15.72
N LEU A 319 -57.43 3.07 14.50
CA LEU A 319 -58.51 3.19 13.52
C LEU A 319 -59.74 2.40 13.96
N ARG A 320 -59.56 1.20 14.51
CA ARG A 320 -60.64 0.40 15.11
C ARG A 320 -61.22 1.08 16.36
N ALA A 321 -60.41 1.78 17.15
CA ALA A 321 -60.91 2.58 18.26
C ALA A 321 -61.70 3.83 17.80
N ALA A 322 -61.29 4.45 16.68
CA ALA A 322 -61.87 5.69 16.17
C ALA A 322 -63.10 5.49 15.26
N SER A 323 -63.23 4.36 14.58
CA SER A 323 -64.30 4.08 13.61
C SER A 323 -65.13 2.83 14.00
N PRO A 324 -66.41 3.01 14.38
CA PRO A 324 -67.33 1.90 14.62
C PRO A 324 -67.58 0.98 13.40
N ALA A 325 -67.43 1.49 12.18
CA ALA A 325 -67.49 0.68 10.96
C ALA A 325 -66.30 -0.27 10.85
N VAL A 326 -65.09 0.23 11.10
CA VAL A 326 -63.85 -0.57 11.07
C VAL A 326 -63.79 -1.54 12.26
N ALA A 327 -64.24 -1.13 13.45
CA ALA A 327 -64.28 -1.97 14.65
C ALA A 327 -65.11 -3.26 14.48
N ARG A 328 -66.18 -3.21 13.67
CA ARG A 328 -67.06 -4.35 13.40
C ARG A 328 -66.61 -5.24 12.25
N LEU A 329 -65.57 -4.84 11.53
CA LEU A 329 -64.99 -5.71 10.51
C LEU A 329 -64.36 -6.91 11.20
N GLU A 330 -64.83 -8.11 10.84
CA GLU A 330 -64.32 -9.37 11.36
C GLU A 330 -63.00 -9.71 10.67
N LEU A 331 -61.91 -9.67 11.42
CA LEU A 331 -60.58 -10.04 10.93
C LEU A 331 -60.47 -11.57 10.95
N ASN A 332 -60.73 -12.20 9.81
CA ASN A 332 -60.68 -13.65 9.67
C ASN A 332 -59.23 -14.19 9.69
N ASN A 333 -59.10 -15.52 9.72
CA ASN A 333 -57.81 -16.20 9.79
C ASN A 333 -56.90 -15.84 8.58
N GLY A 334 -57.50 -15.67 7.39
CA GLY A 334 -56.81 -15.24 6.19
C GLY A 334 -56.20 -13.83 6.29
N PHE A 335 -56.92 -12.89 6.93
CA PHE A 335 -56.39 -11.55 7.22
C PHE A 335 -55.13 -11.64 8.09
N TRP A 336 -55.15 -12.42 9.17
CA TRP A 336 -53.99 -12.55 10.06
C TRP A 336 -52.80 -13.25 9.40
N LYS A 337 -53.04 -14.28 8.58
CA LYS A 337 -52.01 -14.91 7.74
C LYS A 337 -51.36 -13.90 6.81
N GLN A 338 -52.16 -13.09 6.11
CA GLN A 338 -51.66 -12.05 5.22
C GLN A 338 -50.93 -10.94 6.01
N LYS A 339 -51.45 -10.55 7.17
CA LYS A 339 -50.87 -9.51 8.03
C LYS A 339 -49.52 -9.93 8.60
N LEU A 340 -49.37 -11.19 8.99
CA LEU A 340 -48.11 -11.77 9.42
C LEU A 340 -47.06 -11.68 8.32
N ARG A 341 -47.40 -12.16 7.11
CA ARG A 341 -46.49 -12.12 5.95
C ARG A 341 -46.08 -10.70 5.56
N GLN A 342 -46.99 -9.73 5.71
CA GLN A 342 -46.73 -8.33 5.39
C GLN A 342 -45.93 -7.58 6.47
N ASP A 343 -46.26 -7.79 7.75
CA ASP A 343 -45.64 -7.04 8.85
C ASP A 343 -44.35 -7.68 9.38
N MET A 344 -44.15 -8.98 9.16
CA MET A 344 -43.00 -9.74 9.63
C MET A 344 -42.29 -10.49 8.49
N PRO A 345 -41.90 -9.81 7.39
CA PRO A 345 -41.31 -10.46 6.22
C PRO A 345 -39.93 -11.06 6.50
N TRP A 346 -39.28 -10.70 7.61
CA TRP A 346 -38.05 -11.34 8.09
C TRP A 346 -38.24 -12.80 8.55
N LEU A 347 -39.48 -13.26 8.69
CA LEU A 347 -39.82 -14.68 8.88
C LEU A 347 -39.95 -15.37 7.51
N PHE A 348 -38.97 -15.16 6.62
CA PHE A 348 -38.98 -15.70 5.26
C PHE A 348 -38.82 -17.23 5.22
N ASP A 349 -38.44 -17.83 6.34
CA ASP A 349 -38.35 -19.28 6.58
C ASP A 349 -39.61 -19.86 7.24
N PHE A 350 -40.65 -19.03 7.49
CA PHE A 350 -41.89 -19.50 8.08
C PHE A 350 -42.55 -20.54 7.16
N PRO A 351 -42.97 -21.71 7.69
CA PRO A 351 -43.47 -22.79 6.86
C PRO A 351 -44.72 -22.36 6.08
N ASP A 352 -44.75 -22.70 4.79
CA ASP A 352 -45.95 -22.58 3.95
C ASP A 352 -46.96 -23.68 4.32
N ASN A 353 -47.53 -23.59 5.52
CA ASN A 353 -48.60 -24.49 5.96
C ASN A 353 -49.92 -24.07 5.29
N GLU A 354 -50.53 -25.02 4.58
CA GLU A 354 -51.89 -24.90 4.04
C GLU A 354 -52.96 -25.32 5.06
N ASP A 355 -52.57 -25.76 6.26
CA ASP A 355 -53.52 -26.18 7.29
C ASP A 355 -54.43 -25.03 7.73
N GLU A 356 -55.73 -25.22 7.49
CA GLU A 356 -56.79 -24.32 7.93
C GLU A 356 -56.97 -24.35 9.46
N GLU A 357 -56.34 -25.29 10.16
CA GLU A 357 -56.43 -25.53 11.60
C GLU A 357 -55.55 -24.59 12.45
N LEU A 358 -54.69 -23.74 11.86
CA LEU A 358 -53.81 -22.83 12.62
C LEU A 358 -54.52 -21.54 13.05
N ASP A 359 -54.30 -21.09 14.29
CA ASP A 359 -54.75 -19.78 14.76
C ASP A 359 -53.72 -18.70 14.36
N TRP A 360 -53.92 -18.11 13.18
CA TRP A 360 -53.03 -17.08 12.66
C TRP A 360 -53.04 -15.80 13.48
N ALA A 361 -54.09 -15.53 14.27
CA ALA A 361 -54.16 -14.36 15.14
C ALA A 361 -53.24 -14.55 16.36
N LYS A 362 -53.26 -15.73 17.00
CA LYS A 362 -52.32 -16.11 18.07
C LYS A 362 -50.89 -16.14 17.54
N CYS A 363 -50.65 -16.79 16.39
CA CYS A 363 -49.33 -16.79 15.74
C CYS A 363 -48.77 -15.38 15.53
N TYR A 364 -49.60 -14.47 15.00
CA TYR A 364 -49.21 -13.08 14.78
C TYR A 364 -48.86 -12.36 16.09
N ALA A 365 -49.68 -12.52 17.13
CA ALA A 365 -49.46 -11.88 18.42
C ALA A 365 -48.16 -12.36 19.08
N ASP A 366 -47.95 -13.68 19.13
CA ASP A 366 -46.81 -14.30 19.79
C ASP A 366 -45.49 -13.94 19.10
N LEU A 367 -45.39 -14.10 17.77
CA LEU A 367 -44.17 -13.80 17.02
C LEU A 367 -43.83 -12.31 17.06
N ARG A 368 -44.83 -11.43 17.09
CA ARG A 368 -44.62 -9.98 17.24
C ARG A 368 -44.04 -9.63 18.61
N VAL A 369 -44.42 -10.34 19.66
CA VAL A 369 -43.89 -10.16 21.03
C VAL A 369 -42.48 -10.73 21.13
N ARG A 370 -42.28 -11.96 20.64
CA ARG A 370 -41.00 -12.69 20.68
C ARG A 370 -39.90 -12.03 19.83
N SER A 371 -40.25 -11.27 18.79
CA SER A 371 -39.29 -10.53 17.94
C SER A 371 -39.03 -9.08 18.38
N LYS A 372 -39.38 -8.72 19.62
CA LYS A 372 -39.17 -7.37 20.17
C LYS A 372 -38.10 -7.40 21.26
N ASN A 373 -37.08 -6.54 21.10
CA ASN A 373 -36.04 -6.34 22.12
C ASN A 373 -36.66 -5.92 23.47
N GLY A 374 -36.09 -6.42 24.56
CA GLY A 374 -36.48 -6.13 25.93
C GLY A 374 -37.75 -6.85 26.41
N ASN A 375 -38.32 -7.76 25.61
CA ASN A 375 -39.42 -8.60 26.07
C ASN A 375 -38.90 -9.84 26.82
N PRO A 376 -39.48 -10.25 27.96
CA PRO A 376 -39.06 -11.46 28.67
C PRO A 376 -39.17 -12.76 27.84
N ALA A 377 -40.12 -12.82 26.89
CA ALA A 377 -40.32 -13.95 25.99
C ALA A 377 -39.56 -13.78 24.66
N GLN A 378 -38.62 -12.83 24.56
CA GLN A 378 -37.91 -12.59 23.32
C GLN A 378 -37.13 -13.83 22.87
N ILE A 379 -37.16 -14.08 21.56
CA ILE A 379 -36.23 -14.98 20.90
C ILE A 379 -35.13 -14.09 20.34
N ARG A 380 -33.99 -14.05 21.03
CA ARG A 380 -32.90 -13.08 20.76
C ARG A 380 -32.41 -13.11 19.32
N ALA A 381 -32.26 -14.29 18.73
CA ALA A 381 -31.90 -14.43 17.33
C ALA A 381 -32.95 -13.88 16.35
N LEU A 382 -34.26 -13.95 16.67
CA LEU A 382 -35.30 -13.30 15.87
C LEU A 382 -35.26 -11.78 16.01
N VAL A 383 -34.92 -11.28 17.20
CA VAL A 383 -34.64 -9.85 17.42
C VAL A 383 -33.48 -9.41 16.53
N ASN A 384 -32.38 -10.20 16.47
CA ASN A 384 -31.24 -9.91 15.59
C ASN A 384 -31.63 -9.92 14.11
N ARG A 385 -32.34 -10.97 13.67
CA ARG A 385 -32.77 -11.11 12.28
C ARG A 385 -33.64 -9.93 11.85
N ARG A 386 -34.59 -9.52 12.69
CA ARG A 386 -35.45 -8.35 12.44
C ARG A 386 -34.63 -7.05 12.37
N ARG A 387 -33.63 -6.88 13.23
CA ARG A 387 -32.73 -5.72 13.21
C ARG A 387 -31.93 -5.67 11.90
N ILE A 388 -31.30 -6.78 11.51
CA ILE A 388 -30.57 -6.91 10.24
C ILE A 388 -31.50 -6.66 9.04
N TRP A 389 -32.76 -7.10 9.12
CA TRP A 389 -33.77 -6.79 8.10
C TRP A 389 -34.01 -5.28 7.96
N GLY A 390 -34.10 -4.55 9.07
CA GLY A 390 -34.23 -3.09 9.08
C GLY A 390 -33.04 -2.35 8.46
N VAL A 391 -31.84 -2.91 8.53
CA VAL A 391 -30.68 -2.38 7.79
C VAL A 391 -30.89 -2.52 6.28
N TRP A 392 -31.42 -3.65 5.82
CA TRP A 392 -31.73 -3.84 4.41
C TRP A 392 -32.83 -2.93 3.89
N GLU A 393 -33.83 -2.62 4.72
CA GLU A 393 -34.86 -1.62 4.37
C GLU A 393 -34.25 -0.24 4.06
N GLN A 394 -33.13 0.11 4.70
CA GLN A 394 -32.39 1.35 4.44
C GLN A 394 -31.54 1.27 3.15
N LEU A 395 -30.90 0.13 2.89
CA LEU A 395 -30.03 -0.08 1.71
C LEU A 395 -30.82 -0.30 0.41
N ALA A 396 -32.00 -0.93 0.50
CA ALA A 396 -32.80 -1.39 -0.64
C ALA A 396 -33.16 -0.32 -1.67
N PRO A 397 -33.53 0.93 -1.29
CA PRO A 397 -33.80 1.98 -2.27
C PRO A 397 -32.60 2.29 -3.18
N SER A 398 -31.37 2.26 -2.63
CA SER A 398 -30.16 2.49 -3.43
C SER A 398 -29.86 1.32 -4.34
N TYR A 399 -29.94 0.08 -3.81
CA TYR A 399 -29.75 -1.14 -4.59
C TYR A 399 -30.72 -1.23 -5.78
N THR A 400 -32.02 -1.03 -5.55
CA THR A 400 -33.05 -1.13 -6.59
C THR A 400 -32.88 -0.05 -7.67
N ARG A 401 -32.55 1.18 -7.26
CA ARG A 401 -32.22 2.26 -8.19
C ARG A 401 -31.05 1.87 -9.10
N ARG A 402 -29.93 1.45 -8.51
CA ARG A 402 -28.72 1.05 -9.25
C ARG A 402 -28.99 -0.14 -10.16
N LYS A 403 -29.70 -1.16 -9.68
CA LYS A 403 -30.10 -2.33 -10.45
C LYS A 403 -30.93 -1.94 -11.67
N SER A 404 -31.92 -1.05 -11.51
CA SER A 404 -32.77 -0.60 -12.62
C SER A 404 -31.98 0.12 -13.72
N VAL A 405 -31.00 0.95 -13.35
CA VAL A 405 -30.11 1.64 -14.29
C VAL A 405 -29.22 0.64 -15.02
N LYS A 406 -28.58 -0.27 -14.29
CA LYS A 406 -27.70 -1.30 -14.88
C LYS A 406 -28.46 -2.25 -15.80
N ASP A 407 -29.67 -2.66 -15.44
CA ASP A 407 -30.50 -3.55 -16.28
C ASP A 407 -30.98 -2.84 -17.56
N GLU A 408 -31.25 -1.53 -17.50
CA GLU A 408 -31.51 -0.71 -18.69
C GLU A 408 -30.26 -0.59 -19.58
N GLU A 409 -29.08 -0.37 -19.00
CA GLU A 409 -27.82 -0.35 -19.74
C GLU A 409 -27.53 -1.69 -20.43
N ARG A 410 -27.65 -2.80 -19.68
CA ARG A 410 -27.51 -4.17 -20.24
C ARG A 410 -28.46 -4.40 -21.41
N ARG A 411 -29.71 -3.90 -21.33
CA ARG A 411 -30.68 -3.96 -22.44
C ARG A 411 -30.27 -3.09 -23.62
N ARG A 412 -29.77 -1.87 -23.41
CA ARG A 412 -29.30 -0.98 -24.50
C ARG A 412 -28.04 -1.50 -25.19
N SER A 413 -27.14 -2.13 -24.43
CA SER A 413 -25.91 -2.71 -24.94
C SER A 413 -26.09 -4.11 -25.51
N GLN A 414 -27.28 -4.70 -25.39
CA GLN A 414 -27.55 -6.04 -25.88
C GLN A 414 -27.26 -6.15 -27.39
N GLY A 415 -26.39 -7.09 -27.76
CA GLY A 415 -25.95 -7.28 -29.15
C GLY A 415 -24.85 -6.31 -29.62
N SER A 416 -24.37 -5.41 -28.77
CA SER A 416 -23.18 -4.58 -29.02
C SER A 416 -21.89 -5.34 -28.72
N LEU A 417 -20.82 -5.04 -29.44
CA LEU A 417 -19.47 -5.55 -29.18
C LEU A 417 -19.00 -5.35 -27.74
N VAL A 418 -19.45 -4.29 -27.06
CA VAL A 418 -19.09 -4.01 -25.66
C VAL A 418 -19.50 -5.15 -24.72
N THR A 419 -20.56 -5.90 -25.04
CA THR A 419 -21.00 -7.05 -24.21
C THR A 419 -20.12 -8.30 -24.36
N GLN A 420 -19.31 -8.35 -25.42
CA GLN A 420 -18.35 -9.42 -25.70
C GLN A 420 -16.91 -8.99 -25.43
N ALA A 421 -16.72 -7.74 -24.99
CA ALA A 421 -15.42 -7.15 -24.79
C ALA A 421 -14.76 -7.63 -23.50
N THR A 422 -13.45 -7.78 -23.58
CA THR A 422 -12.57 -7.86 -22.42
C THR A 422 -12.20 -6.43 -22.00
N SER A 423 -11.95 -6.21 -20.72
CA SER A 423 -11.48 -4.94 -20.17
C SER A 423 -9.98 -5.01 -19.93
N THR A 424 -9.24 -3.94 -20.22
CA THR A 424 -7.89 -3.79 -19.66
C THR A 424 -7.97 -3.60 -18.14
N PRO A 425 -6.86 -3.72 -17.40
CA PRO A 425 -6.80 -3.23 -16.03
C PRO A 425 -7.32 -1.79 -15.92
N ILE A 426 -8.02 -1.48 -14.84
CA ILE A 426 -8.55 -0.13 -14.59
C ILE A 426 -7.49 0.70 -13.90
N ARG A 427 -7.13 1.83 -14.52
CA ARG A 427 -6.09 2.72 -14.00
C ARG A 427 -6.70 3.83 -13.17
N ARG A 428 -6.21 4.01 -11.95
CA ARG A 428 -6.57 5.11 -11.05
C ARG A 428 -5.96 6.40 -11.61
N LEU A 429 -6.75 7.46 -11.68
CA LEU A 429 -6.34 8.76 -12.23
C LEU A 429 -6.30 9.86 -11.15
N THR A 430 -6.91 9.60 -10.00
CA THR A 430 -7.06 10.54 -8.87
C THR A 430 -6.97 9.78 -7.54
N SER A 431 -6.45 10.39 -6.47
CA SER A 431 -6.50 9.89 -5.08
C SER A 431 -7.16 10.90 -4.15
N PRO A 432 -7.89 10.48 -3.09
CA PRO A 432 -8.30 9.10 -2.77
C PRO A 432 -9.30 8.53 -3.78
N GLN A 433 -9.60 7.23 -3.69
CA GLN A 433 -10.64 6.60 -4.53
C GLN A 433 -11.98 7.26 -4.21
N ALA A 434 -12.65 7.84 -5.21
CA ALA A 434 -13.94 8.48 -5.01
C ALA A 434 -15.10 7.45 -5.03
N LYS A 435 -16.26 7.82 -4.50
CA LYS A 435 -17.49 7.03 -4.69
C LYS A 435 -17.91 7.03 -6.14
N THR A 436 -17.63 5.94 -6.83
CA THR A 436 -17.74 5.92 -8.28
C THR A 436 -19.00 5.22 -8.76
N ASP A 437 -19.74 5.90 -9.63
CA ASP A 437 -20.51 5.20 -10.66
C ASP A 437 -19.55 4.71 -11.74
N SER A 438 -19.96 3.69 -12.49
CA SER A 438 -19.18 3.16 -13.60
C SER A 438 -20.07 2.94 -14.82
N LEU A 439 -19.60 3.38 -15.98
CA LEU A 439 -20.32 3.24 -17.24
C LEU A 439 -19.38 2.95 -18.41
N ALA A 440 -19.86 2.12 -19.32
CA ALA A 440 -19.20 1.81 -20.57
C ALA A 440 -19.71 2.70 -21.71
N LEU A 441 -18.80 3.30 -22.48
CA LEU A 441 -19.07 4.02 -23.72
C LEU A 441 -18.66 3.16 -24.92
N ALA A 442 -19.62 2.81 -25.78
CA ALA A 442 -19.36 2.05 -27.00
C ALA A 442 -18.79 2.95 -28.12
N LEU A 443 -17.50 2.82 -28.44
CA LEU A 443 -16.87 3.44 -29.60
C LEU A 443 -17.30 2.75 -30.91
N LEU A 444 -17.44 1.43 -30.90
CA LEU A 444 -17.97 0.62 -32.01
C LEU A 444 -19.17 -0.20 -31.54
N ARG A 445 -20.17 -0.38 -32.40
CA ARG A 445 -21.30 -1.29 -32.16
C ARG A 445 -21.05 -2.64 -32.82
N SER A 446 -20.44 -2.63 -34.00
CA SER A 446 -20.01 -3.79 -34.77
C SER A 446 -18.64 -3.56 -35.42
N LEU A 447 -17.89 -4.62 -35.73
CA LEU A 447 -16.61 -4.52 -36.43
C LEU A 447 -16.80 -4.03 -37.87
N SER A 448 -17.98 -4.27 -38.45
CA SER A 448 -18.35 -3.75 -39.77
C SER A 448 -18.48 -2.22 -39.81
N ASP A 449 -18.61 -1.55 -38.65
CA ASP A 449 -18.66 -0.09 -38.58
C ASP A 449 -17.34 0.54 -39.09
N LEU A 450 -16.24 -0.22 -39.06
CA LEU A 450 -14.92 0.21 -39.55
C LEU A 450 -14.87 0.41 -41.08
N ASP A 451 -15.82 -0.19 -41.81
CA ASP A 451 -15.91 -0.07 -43.27
C ASP A 451 -16.71 1.16 -43.72
N GLY A 452 -17.40 1.82 -42.77
CA GLY A 452 -18.26 2.99 -43.00
C GLY A 452 -17.63 4.32 -42.59
N ASP A 453 -18.50 5.29 -42.29
CA ASP A 453 -18.08 6.56 -41.69
C ASP A 453 -17.84 6.37 -40.19
N LEU A 454 -16.59 6.59 -39.77
CA LEU A 454 -16.17 6.39 -38.39
C LEU A 454 -16.73 7.50 -37.48
N PRO A 455 -17.02 7.18 -36.21
CA PRO A 455 -17.50 8.16 -35.24
C PRO A 455 -16.44 9.25 -34.95
N THR A 456 -16.91 10.43 -34.55
CA THR A 456 -16.04 11.46 -33.96
C THR A 456 -15.99 11.26 -32.44
N LEU A 457 -14.78 11.14 -31.90
CA LEU A 457 -14.54 11.09 -30.45
C LEU A 457 -14.54 12.52 -29.90
N SER A 458 -15.29 12.76 -28.84
CA SER A 458 -15.28 14.00 -28.07
C SER A 458 -14.67 13.76 -26.69
N VAL A 459 -13.80 14.66 -26.24
CA VAL A 459 -13.23 14.65 -24.89
C VAL A 459 -13.65 15.93 -24.18
N PHE A 460 -14.25 15.80 -23.00
CA PHE A 460 -14.81 16.93 -22.25
C PHE A 460 -13.92 17.31 -21.08
N TRP A 461 -13.72 18.61 -20.88
CA TRP A 461 -12.93 19.14 -19.78
C TRP A 461 -13.76 20.04 -18.87
N THR A 462 -13.42 20.03 -17.59
CA THR A 462 -13.93 21.00 -16.60
C THR A 462 -13.43 22.41 -16.90
N SER A 463 -14.03 23.43 -16.28
CA SER A 463 -13.55 24.81 -16.36
C SER A 463 -12.12 24.99 -15.82
N LYS A 464 -11.65 24.06 -14.97
CA LYS A 464 -10.27 24.01 -14.44
C LYS A 464 -9.34 23.15 -15.31
N GLY A 465 -9.79 22.65 -16.46
CA GLY A 465 -8.98 21.86 -17.39
C GLY A 465 -8.81 20.38 -17.03
N ALA A 466 -9.52 19.86 -16.02
CA ALA A 466 -9.49 18.44 -15.68
C ALA A 466 -10.43 17.59 -16.57
N LEU A 467 -10.05 16.35 -16.88
CA LEU A 467 -10.84 15.40 -17.69
C LEU A 467 -12.18 15.09 -17.01
N SER A 468 -13.29 15.48 -17.65
CA SER A 468 -14.63 15.38 -17.08
C SER A 468 -15.51 14.32 -17.74
N GLY A 469 -15.23 13.93 -18.98
CA GLY A 469 -16.06 13.00 -19.73
C GLY A 469 -15.53 12.65 -21.11
N PHE A 470 -16.15 11.63 -21.71
CA PHE A 470 -15.96 11.24 -23.11
C PHE A 470 -17.30 11.23 -23.83
N GLY A 471 -17.30 11.44 -25.14
CA GLY A 471 -18.49 11.32 -25.98
C GLY A 471 -18.19 10.75 -27.36
N VAL A 472 -19.18 10.11 -27.95
CA VAL A 472 -19.11 9.56 -29.31
C VAL A 472 -20.25 10.16 -30.13
N HIS A 473 -19.89 10.87 -31.21
CA HIS A 473 -20.87 11.46 -32.12
C HIS A 473 -21.13 10.54 -33.33
N ARG A 474 -22.38 10.07 -33.46
CA ARG A 474 -22.90 9.37 -34.64
C ARG A 474 -24.11 10.16 -35.18
N GLU A 475 -25.33 9.76 -34.81
CA GLU A 475 -26.57 10.52 -35.03
C GLU A 475 -26.90 11.41 -33.81
N ASN A 476 -26.82 10.80 -32.63
CA ASN A 476 -26.88 11.46 -31.32
C ASN A 476 -25.51 11.33 -30.64
N MET A 477 -25.31 12.09 -29.56
CA MET A 477 -24.09 12.05 -28.77
C MET A 477 -24.30 11.16 -27.54
N ASP A 478 -23.61 10.01 -27.51
CA ASP A 478 -23.53 9.15 -26.33
C ASP A 478 -22.37 9.67 -25.46
N THR A 479 -22.56 9.85 -24.14
CA THR A 479 -21.53 10.40 -23.24
C THR A 479 -21.38 9.61 -21.94
N ILE A 480 -20.18 9.64 -21.37
CA ILE A 480 -19.86 9.19 -20.00
C ILE A 480 -19.14 10.31 -19.25
N GLY A 481 -19.18 10.28 -17.90
CA GLY A 481 -18.67 11.35 -17.04
C GLY A 481 -19.79 12.23 -16.49
N SER A 482 -19.43 13.41 -15.98
CA SER A 482 -20.35 14.36 -15.32
C SER A 482 -20.79 15.49 -16.27
N PRO A 483 -21.96 15.40 -16.94
CA PRO A 483 -22.35 16.39 -17.97
C PRO A 483 -22.43 17.83 -17.45
N GLU A 484 -22.80 18.02 -16.19
CA GLU A 484 -22.82 19.30 -15.48
C GLU A 484 -21.44 19.97 -15.34
N LYS A 485 -20.36 19.22 -15.59
CA LYS A 485 -18.98 19.71 -15.59
C LYS A 485 -18.37 19.87 -16.98
N PHE A 486 -19.09 19.54 -18.06
CA PHE A 486 -18.59 19.67 -19.43
C PHE A 486 -18.52 21.16 -19.82
N ALA A 487 -17.38 21.80 -19.56
CA ALA A 487 -17.18 23.22 -19.82
C ALA A 487 -16.60 23.46 -21.22
N THR A 488 -15.61 22.67 -21.62
CA THR A 488 -15.01 22.70 -22.95
C THR A 488 -14.93 21.29 -23.53
N ARG A 489 -14.78 21.19 -24.85
CA ARG A 489 -14.63 19.90 -25.53
C ARG A 489 -13.62 19.99 -26.66
N ASP A 490 -12.86 18.92 -26.83
CA ASP A 490 -12.04 18.66 -28.02
C ASP A 490 -12.68 17.55 -28.85
N GLU A 491 -12.54 17.62 -30.18
CA GLU A 491 -13.09 16.64 -31.11
C GLU A 491 -11.99 16.02 -31.97
N VAL A 492 -12.02 14.69 -32.09
CA VAL A 492 -11.07 13.91 -32.87
C VAL A 492 -11.81 13.13 -33.94
N LYS A 493 -11.54 13.49 -35.19
CA LYS A 493 -12.03 12.77 -36.38
C LYS A 493 -11.07 11.66 -36.74
N ILE A 494 -11.56 10.43 -36.73
CA ILE A 494 -10.76 9.25 -37.06
C ILE A 494 -10.67 9.12 -38.59
N GLY A 495 -9.44 8.95 -39.09
CA GLY A 495 -9.19 8.79 -40.53
C GLY A 495 -9.74 7.48 -41.08
N LYS A 496 -10.05 7.44 -42.39
CA LYS A 496 -10.47 6.19 -43.05
C LYS A 496 -9.35 5.16 -43.00
N LYS A 497 -9.68 3.90 -42.67
CA LYS A 497 -8.72 2.79 -42.48
C LYS A 497 -7.70 3.05 -41.37
N ASP A 498 -8.07 3.84 -40.38
CA ASP A 498 -7.27 4.02 -39.18
C ASP A 498 -8.16 3.84 -37.96
N TRP A 499 -7.56 3.52 -36.83
CA TRP A 499 -8.31 3.28 -35.60
C TRP A 499 -7.48 3.64 -34.37
N ILE A 500 -8.19 3.92 -33.27
CA ILE A 500 -7.58 4.25 -31.99
C ILE A 500 -7.09 2.96 -31.33
N ARG A 501 -5.83 2.95 -30.90
CA ARG A 501 -5.23 1.82 -30.15
C ARG A 501 -5.05 2.09 -28.66
N GLY A 502 -5.19 3.34 -28.22
CA GLY A 502 -4.99 3.71 -26.82
C GLY A 502 -4.79 5.20 -26.62
N PHE A 503 -4.36 5.55 -25.42
CA PHE A 503 -4.16 6.91 -24.95
C PHE A 503 -2.88 7.02 -24.13
N ILE A 504 -2.21 8.17 -24.22
CA ILE A 504 -1.29 8.63 -23.17
C ILE A 504 -2.00 9.72 -22.40
N LEU A 505 -2.28 9.49 -21.13
CA LEU A 505 -2.89 10.46 -20.23
C LEU A 505 -1.81 11.34 -19.62
N THR A 506 -2.01 12.66 -19.62
CA THR A 506 -1.14 13.62 -18.94
C THR A 506 -1.83 14.08 -17.65
N SER A 507 -1.18 13.87 -16.51
CA SER A 507 -1.69 14.22 -15.20
C SER A 507 -0.75 15.15 -14.45
N ARG A 508 -1.29 15.90 -13.48
CA ARG A 508 -0.51 16.76 -12.60
C ARG A 508 -0.96 16.59 -11.16
N SER A 509 0.01 16.58 -10.26
CA SER A 509 -0.23 16.86 -8.85
C SER A 509 -0.27 18.38 -8.64
N PRO A 510 -1.21 18.93 -7.86
CA PRO A 510 -1.19 20.34 -7.49
C PRO A 510 0.07 20.69 -6.68
N THR A 511 0.65 21.85 -6.95
CA THR A 511 1.96 22.30 -6.43
C THR A 511 1.94 22.80 -4.99
N LYS A 512 0.77 22.86 -4.33
CA LYS A 512 0.65 23.25 -2.92
C LYS A 512 -0.35 22.34 -2.23
N ALA A 513 0.09 21.66 -1.18
CA ALA A 513 -0.80 21.08 -0.17
C ALA A 513 -1.48 22.22 0.60
N GLY A 514 -2.50 22.84 -0.01
CA GLY A 514 -3.42 23.70 0.70
C GLY A 514 -4.51 22.86 1.37
N ASN A 515 -5.20 23.44 2.36
CA ASN A 515 -6.37 22.88 3.08
C ASN A 515 -7.55 22.43 2.19
N ASP A 516 -7.42 22.49 0.86
CA ASP A 516 -8.45 22.10 -0.11
C ASP A 516 -7.96 20.85 -0.85
N GLY A 517 -7.92 19.71 -0.12
CA GLY A 517 -7.67 18.33 -0.57
C GLY A 517 -7.20 18.18 -2.02
N ALA A 518 -5.97 18.60 -2.31
CA ALA A 518 -5.56 18.88 -3.68
C ALA A 518 -5.20 17.56 -4.42
N ARG A 519 -6.20 16.94 -5.04
CA ARG A 519 -6.08 15.64 -5.75
C ARG A 519 -5.33 15.78 -7.08
N ARG A 520 -4.48 14.79 -7.44
CA ARG A 520 -3.92 14.63 -8.81
C ARG A 520 -5.06 14.59 -9.82
N LYS A 521 -4.88 15.25 -10.98
CA LYS A 521 -5.91 15.36 -12.04
C LYS A 521 -5.30 15.13 -13.42
N VAL A 522 -6.06 14.49 -14.30
CA VAL A 522 -5.74 14.40 -15.72
C VAL A 522 -6.09 15.71 -16.40
N VAL A 523 -5.09 16.35 -17.01
CA VAL A 523 -5.18 17.67 -17.65
C VAL A 523 -4.97 17.60 -19.16
N GLY A 524 -4.61 16.43 -19.67
CA GLY A 524 -4.27 16.20 -21.06
C GLY A 524 -4.44 14.76 -21.47
N LEU A 525 -4.62 14.55 -22.77
CA LEU A 525 -4.82 13.22 -23.35
C LEU A 525 -4.28 13.21 -24.77
N LYS A 526 -3.38 12.28 -25.09
CA LYS A 526 -2.86 12.05 -26.42
C LYS A 526 -3.51 10.78 -26.99
N VAL A 527 -4.29 10.93 -28.07
CA VAL A 527 -4.95 9.81 -28.75
C VAL A 527 -3.94 9.11 -29.65
N LEU A 528 -3.76 7.80 -29.46
CA LEU A 528 -2.85 6.98 -30.24
C LEU A 528 -3.61 6.24 -31.34
N PHE A 529 -3.13 6.36 -32.57
CA PHE A 529 -3.68 5.66 -33.73
C PHE A 529 -2.81 4.47 -34.15
N ILE A 530 -3.39 3.56 -34.92
CA ILE A 530 -2.68 2.41 -35.51
C ILE A 530 -1.77 2.90 -36.64
N HIS A 531 -2.28 3.73 -37.54
CA HIS A 531 -1.53 4.24 -38.69
C HIS A 531 -1.21 5.74 -38.60
N GLY A 532 -2.11 6.55 -38.08
CA GLY A 532 -1.96 8.00 -37.99
C GLY A 532 -1.01 8.47 -36.90
N GLU A 533 -0.63 9.74 -37.00
CA GLU A 533 0.14 10.42 -35.96
C GLU A 533 -0.71 10.65 -34.71
N PRO A 534 -0.12 10.57 -33.50
CA PRO A 534 -0.84 10.86 -32.26
C PRO A 534 -1.40 12.28 -32.23
N ILE A 535 -2.61 12.45 -31.70
CA ILE A 535 -3.25 13.76 -31.55
C ILE A 535 -3.28 14.15 -30.07
N GLN A 536 -2.62 15.26 -29.72
CA GLN A 536 -2.66 15.82 -28.36
C GLN A 536 -3.92 16.66 -28.14
N LEU A 537 -4.64 16.39 -27.05
CA LEU A 537 -5.78 17.13 -26.54
C LEU A 537 -5.47 17.66 -25.13
N GLY A 538 -6.06 18.79 -24.75
CA GLY A 538 -5.74 19.45 -23.48
C GLY A 538 -4.26 19.85 -23.36
N GLN A 539 -3.71 19.77 -22.15
CA GLN A 539 -2.30 20.10 -21.86
C GLN A 539 -1.35 18.95 -22.18
N SER A 540 -0.09 19.22 -22.50
CA SER A 540 0.92 18.18 -22.79
C SER A 540 2.02 18.05 -21.74
N ASP A 541 2.12 19.03 -20.84
CA ASP A 541 3.15 19.07 -19.81
C ASP A 541 2.61 18.46 -18.50
N GLY A 542 3.37 17.56 -17.89
CA GLY A 542 2.98 16.78 -16.71
C GLY A 542 3.49 15.34 -16.76
N ASP A 543 2.99 14.51 -15.85
CA ASP A 543 3.32 13.09 -15.75
C ASP A 543 2.43 12.27 -16.68
N HIS A 544 2.97 11.24 -17.31
CA HIS A 544 2.33 10.46 -18.36
C HIS A 544 2.00 9.03 -17.92
N MET A 545 0.81 8.56 -18.30
CA MET A 545 0.39 7.17 -18.12
C MET A 545 -0.08 6.62 -19.46
N LEU A 546 0.38 5.42 -19.82
CA LEU A 546 -0.05 4.74 -21.05
C LEU A 546 -1.23 3.80 -20.74
N ILE A 547 -2.30 3.89 -21.53
CA ILE A 547 -3.39 2.91 -21.52
C ILE A 547 -3.64 2.49 -22.96
N HIS A 548 -3.42 1.22 -23.29
CA HIS A 548 -3.53 0.71 -24.66
C HIS A 548 -4.18 -0.66 -24.72
N THR A 549 -4.64 -1.06 -25.89
CA THR A 549 -5.17 -2.41 -26.15
C THR A 549 -4.06 -3.41 -26.40
N GLU A 550 -4.30 -4.68 -26.06
CA GLU A 550 -3.43 -5.82 -26.42
C GLU A 550 -3.21 -5.92 -27.95
N ASN A 551 -2.09 -6.53 -28.33
CA ASN A 551 -1.54 -6.51 -29.70
C ASN A 551 -2.48 -7.05 -30.79
N ASP A 552 -3.35 -8.00 -30.47
CA ASP A 552 -4.26 -8.69 -31.39
C ASP A 552 -5.74 -8.28 -31.23
N ARG A 553 -6.01 -7.25 -30.42
CA ARG A 553 -7.39 -6.82 -30.08
C ARG A 553 -7.66 -5.38 -30.50
N LEU A 554 -8.88 -5.10 -30.96
CA LEU A 554 -9.28 -3.74 -31.31
C LEU A 554 -10.09 -3.07 -30.20
N LEU A 555 -9.83 -1.79 -29.99
CA LEU A 555 -10.60 -0.95 -29.07
C LEU A 555 -12.04 -0.81 -29.57
N VAL A 556 -13.02 -1.18 -28.75
CA VAL A 556 -14.46 -1.06 -29.06
C VAL A 556 -15.21 -0.16 -28.10
N GLY A 557 -14.64 0.14 -26.93
CA GLY A 557 -15.29 0.94 -25.91
C GLY A 557 -14.34 1.45 -24.84
N LEU A 558 -14.86 2.32 -23.98
CA LEU A 558 -14.19 2.82 -22.78
C LEU A 558 -15.04 2.46 -21.57
N LEU A 559 -14.42 2.10 -20.45
CA LEU A 559 -15.10 1.96 -19.17
C LEU A 559 -14.46 2.96 -18.19
N ALA A 560 -15.25 3.91 -17.73
CA ALA A 560 -14.80 4.96 -16.81
C ALA A 560 -15.53 4.86 -15.47
N GLN A 561 -14.88 5.37 -14.44
CA GLN A 561 -15.43 5.56 -13.11
C GLN A 561 -15.35 7.04 -12.72
N TRP A 562 -16.41 7.56 -12.11
CA TRP A 562 -16.47 8.93 -11.59
C TRP A 562 -17.55 9.08 -10.53
N SER A 563 -17.44 10.09 -9.67
CA SER A 563 -18.54 10.52 -8.80
C SER A 563 -19.37 11.59 -9.49
N PRO A 564 -20.70 11.60 -9.35
CA PRO A 564 -21.53 12.71 -9.84
C PRO A 564 -20.97 14.07 -9.38
N GLY A 565 -20.89 15.03 -10.30
CA GLY A 565 -20.31 16.34 -10.05
C GLY A 565 -18.77 16.38 -10.02
N ASN A 566 -18.06 15.27 -10.23
CA ASN A 566 -16.60 15.20 -10.20
C ASN A 566 -15.99 14.78 -11.56
N PRO A 567 -14.69 15.08 -11.79
CA PRO A 567 -13.92 14.56 -12.92
C PRO A 567 -13.87 13.02 -12.96
N ILE A 568 -13.44 12.46 -14.09
CA ILE A 568 -13.17 11.01 -14.21
C ILE A 568 -12.06 10.62 -13.23
N SER A 569 -12.30 9.60 -12.42
CA SER A 569 -11.36 9.11 -11.39
C SER A 569 -10.60 7.86 -11.83
N SER A 570 -11.16 7.06 -12.75
CA SER A 570 -10.50 5.85 -13.27
C SER A 570 -10.92 5.56 -14.72
N LEU A 571 -10.03 4.93 -15.49
CA LEU A 571 -10.28 4.59 -16.90
C LEU A 571 -9.72 3.20 -17.25
N SER A 572 -10.47 2.46 -18.07
CA SER A 572 -10.04 1.24 -18.74
C SER A 572 -10.54 1.21 -20.18
N LEU A 573 -9.90 0.38 -21.01
CA LEU A 573 -10.26 0.18 -22.41
C LEU A 573 -11.02 -1.13 -22.56
N LEU A 574 -12.03 -1.12 -23.43
CA LEU A 574 -12.79 -2.31 -23.78
C LEU A 574 -12.39 -2.74 -25.19
N HIS A 575 -11.93 -3.97 -25.33
CA HIS A 575 -11.40 -4.49 -26.59
C HIS A 575 -11.91 -5.90 -26.91
N VAL A 576 -11.91 -6.26 -28.18
CA VAL A 576 -12.34 -7.58 -28.67
C VAL A 576 -11.27 -8.21 -29.55
N PRO A 577 -11.14 -9.54 -29.54
CA PRO A 577 -10.40 -10.23 -30.60
C PRO A 577 -11.12 -10.04 -31.93
N VAL A 578 -10.37 -10.03 -33.03
CA VAL A 578 -10.96 -9.91 -34.36
C VAL A 578 -11.29 -11.29 -34.92
N SER A 579 -12.57 -11.55 -35.20
CA SER A 579 -13.06 -12.80 -35.79
C SER A 579 -12.92 -12.84 -37.32
N GLU A 580 -12.88 -14.04 -37.90
CA GLU A 580 -12.96 -14.25 -39.35
C GLU A 580 -14.28 -13.69 -39.90
N GLY A 581 -14.22 -12.62 -40.70
CA GLY A 581 -15.41 -12.00 -41.31
C GLY A 581 -15.33 -10.50 -41.58
N SER A 582 -14.37 -9.77 -40.99
CA SER A 582 -14.16 -8.33 -41.20
C SER A 582 -12.73 -8.04 -41.68
N PRO A 583 -12.47 -8.01 -43.00
CA PRO A 583 -11.11 -7.89 -43.54
C PRO A 583 -10.35 -6.65 -43.06
N ASN A 584 -11.03 -5.49 -43.01
CA ASN A 584 -10.42 -4.24 -42.55
C ASN A 584 -10.07 -4.27 -41.05
N ALA A 585 -10.93 -4.85 -40.21
CA ALA A 585 -10.63 -5.07 -38.80
C ALA A 585 -9.43 -6.00 -38.62
N ALA A 586 -9.34 -7.06 -39.43
CA ALA A 586 -8.21 -7.99 -39.40
C ALA A 586 -6.90 -7.33 -39.87
N ASP A 587 -6.96 -6.43 -40.84
CA ASP A 587 -5.81 -5.63 -41.28
C ASP A 587 -5.32 -4.70 -40.17
N LEU A 588 -6.25 -4.00 -39.49
CA LEU A 588 -5.94 -3.11 -38.38
C LEU A 588 -5.35 -3.86 -37.18
N ALA A 589 -5.93 -4.99 -36.79
CA ALA A 589 -5.39 -5.81 -35.69
C ALA A 589 -3.98 -6.34 -36.00
N ARG A 590 -3.73 -6.79 -37.23
CA ARG A 590 -2.38 -7.19 -37.66
C ARG A 590 -1.39 -6.04 -37.64
N ALA A 591 -1.81 -4.84 -38.04
CA ALA A 591 -0.97 -3.66 -38.00
C ALA A 591 -0.66 -3.20 -36.57
N GLN A 592 -1.60 -3.38 -35.64
CA GLN A 592 -1.40 -3.09 -34.22
C GLN A 592 -0.38 -4.04 -33.58
N ALA A 593 -0.42 -5.33 -33.92
CA ALA A 593 0.49 -6.33 -33.36
C ALA A 593 1.98 -6.02 -33.61
N GLY A 594 2.29 -5.23 -34.64
CA GLY A 594 3.65 -4.78 -34.94
C GLY A 594 4.10 -3.51 -34.21
N LYS A 595 3.32 -2.95 -33.28
CA LYS A 595 3.67 -1.70 -32.57
C LYS A 595 4.47 -1.98 -31.30
N PRO A 596 5.59 -1.26 -31.07
CA PRO A 596 6.51 -1.55 -29.97
C PRO A 596 5.95 -1.17 -28.58
N GLU A 597 5.04 -0.20 -28.48
CA GLU A 597 4.46 0.31 -27.20
C GLU A 597 3.48 -0.66 -26.52
N SER A 598 3.70 -1.97 -26.64
CA SER A 598 2.76 -3.01 -26.19
C SER A 598 3.02 -3.53 -24.78
N SER A 599 4.02 -2.98 -24.08
CA SER A 599 4.35 -3.39 -22.72
C SER A 599 3.27 -2.94 -21.74
N THR A 600 2.43 -3.89 -21.33
CA THR A 600 1.40 -3.70 -20.29
C THR A 600 1.99 -3.23 -18.97
N ALA A 601 3.24 -3.62 -18.68
CA ALA A 601 3.99 -3.18 -17.49
C ALA A 601 4.34 -1.69 -17.51
N ILE A 602 4.64 -1.09 -18.67
CA ILE A 602 4.83 0.37 -18.76
C ILE A 602 3.51 1.08 -18.48
N GLY A 603 2.39 0.54 -18.98
CA GLY A 603 1.06 1.11 -18.81
C GLY A 603 0.44 0.96 -17.41
N SER A 604 1.07 0.20 -16.52
CA SER A 604 0.62 0.04 -15.13
C SER A 604 1.27 1.02 -14.15
N ARG A 605 2.17 1.90 -14.63
CA ARG A 605 2.83 2.92 -13.81
C ARG A 605 2.56 4.32 -14.35
N LEU A 606 2.58 5.30 -13.45
CA LEU A 606 2.67 6.70 -13.82
C LEU A 606 4.14 7.07 -14.04
N TRP A 607 4.46 7.79 -15.12
CA TRP A 607 5.84 8.16 -15.45
C TRP A 607 6.02 9.67 -15.43
N LYS A 608 7.08 10.13 -14.79
CA LYS A 608 7.42 11.54 -14.73
C LYS A 608 7.88 12.03 -16.09
N ASP A 609 7.26 13.11 -16.58
CA ASP A 609 7.55 13.84 -17.82
C ASP A 609 7.43 13.04 -19.14
N HIS A 610 7.95 11.81 -19.23
CA HIS A 610 7.97 10.99 -20.44
C HIS A 610 7.88 9.49 -20.09
N LEU A 611 7.27 8.71 -20.98
CA LEU A 611 7.28 7.25 -20.88
C LEU A 611 8.68 6.70 -21.18
N PRO A 612 9.08 5.56 -20.58
CA PRO A 612 10.30 4.85 -20.96
C PRO A 612 10.20 4.36 -22.42
N PRO A 613 11.34 4.05 -23.06
CA PRO A 613 11.33 3.49 -24.41
C PRO A 613 10.49 2.20 -24.47
N PRO A 614 9.66 2.04 -25.51
CA PRO A 614 8.67 0.96 -25.58
C PRO A 614 9.26 -0.44 -25.65
N GLU A 615 10.51 -0.57 -26.12
CA GLU A 615 11.27 -1.81 -26.15
C GLU A 615 11.73 -2.32 -24.77
N MET A 616 11.52 -1.52 -23.71
CA MET A 616 11.91 -1.88 -22.35
C MET A 616 10.86 -2.74 -21.66
N THR A 617 11.36 -3.67 -20.85
CA THR A 617 10.61 -4.47 -19.89
C THR A 617 11.03 -4.06 -18.48
N LEU A 618 10.09 -4.08 -17.55
CA LEU A 618 10.33 -3.70 -16.16
C LEU A 618 10.62 -4.95 -15.33
N SER A 619 11.58 -4.89 -14.40
CA SER A 619 11.65 -5.85 -13.30
C SER A 619 10.68 -5.45 -12.19
N GLU A 620 10.48 -6.32 -11.20
CA GLU A 620 9.66 -6.02 -10.02
C GLU A 620 10.24 -4.87 -9.18
N GLU A 621 9.37 -3.98 -8.68
CA GLU A 621 9.73 -2.91 -7.75
C GLU A 621 10.13 -3.44 -6.38
N ARG A 622 11.14 -2.81 -5.77
CA ARG A 622 11.45 -3.01 -4.36
C ARG A 622 11.04 -1.78 -3.56
N VAL A 623 10.20 -1.98 -2.55
CA VAL A 623 9.57 -0.94 -1.72
C VAL A 623 9.78 -1.29 -0.25
N GLY A 624 10.08 -0.29 0.58
CA GLY A 624 10.24 -0.48 2.02
C GLY A 624 8.89 -0.50 2.75
N TYR A 625 8.80 -1.18 3.89
CA TYR A 625 7.51 -1.26 4.61
C TYR A 625 7.05 0.07 5.24
N TRP A 626 7.88 1.12 5.29
CA TRP A 626 7.47 2.49 5.65
C TRP A 626 6.96 3.31 4.46
N SER A 627 7.03 2.79 3.24
CA SER A 627 6.52 3.44 2.02
C SER A 627 5.04 3.13 1.78
N MET A 628 4.22 3.08 2.84
CA MET A 628 2.81 2.64 2.79
C MET A 628 1.92 3.51 1.86
N ASP A 629 2.32 4.74 1.57
CA ASP A 629 1.59 5.65 0.67
C ASP A 629 1.95 5.48 -0.82
N PHE A 630 2.91 4.59 -1.13
CA PHE A 630 3.42 4.40 -2.47
C PHE A 630 2.42 3.68 -3.39
N LYS A 631 1.74 4.46 -4.23
CA LYS A 631 0.79 3.96 -5.24
C LYS A 631 1.40 4.06 -6.63
N ALA A 632 1.82 2.95 -7.24
CA ALA A 632 2.56 2.94 -8.51
C ALA A 632 1.84 3.62 -9.69
N ASP A 633 0.51 3.68 -9.67
CA ASP A 633 -0.32 4.35 -10.67
C ASP A 633 -0.54 5.85 -10.39
N LEU A 634 -0.09 6.36 -9.23
CA LEU A 634 -0.20 7.77 -8.83
C LEU A 634 1.14 8.43 -8.49
N ALA A 635 2.17 7.62 -8.21
CA ALA A 635 3.54 8.00 -7.89
C ALA A 635 4.36 8.03 -9.19
N PRO A 636 4.79 9.22 -9.68
CA PRO A 636 5.54 9.32 -10.93
C PRO A 636 6.89 8.63 -10.83
N MET A 637 7.10 7.61 -11.66
CA MET A 637 8.35 6.90 -11.86
C MET A 637 9.27 7.69 -12.79
N GLU A 638 10.57 7.68 -12.52
CA GLU A 638 11.58 8.22 -13.41
C GLU A 638 12.46 7.10 -13.95
N ALA A 639 12.59 7.02 -15.28
CA ALA A 639 13.45 6.06 -15.95
C ALA A 639 14.84 6.66 -16.27
N LEU A 640 15.90 6.05 -15.77
CA LEU A 640 17.28 6.32 -16.16
C LEU A 640 17.78 5.23 -17.11
N VAL A 641 17.59 5.47 -18.42
CA VAL A 641 18.05 4.56 -19.48
C VAL A 641 19.53 4.77 -19.76
N PHE A 642 20.35 3.78 -19.41
CA PHE A 642 21.79 3.72 -19.67
C PHE A 642 22.08 3.73 -21.17
N GLY A 643 21.40 2.91 -21.96
CA GLY A 643 21.52 2.92 -23.42
C GLY A 643 20.52 1.95 -24.05
N ARG A 644 20.11 2.22 -25.28
CA ARG A 644 19.13 1.37 -26.00
C ARG A 644 19.79 0.28 -26.86
N ASP A 645 20.98 0.55 -27.32
CA ASP A 645 21.79 -0.32 -28.16
C ASP A 645 23.22 -0.38 -27.62
N GLU A 646 24.05 -1.19 -28.28
CA GLU A 646 25.44 -1.41 -27.88
C GLU A 646 26.29 -0.14 -28.05
N ASP A 647 26.04 0.67 -29.07
CA ASP A 647 26.77 1.92 -29.32
C ASP A 647 26.51 2.94 -28.20
N GLU A 648 25.26 3.04 -27.74
CA GLU A 648 24.88 3.91 -26.62
C GLU A 648 25.47 3.43 -25.29
N LEU A 649 25.56 2.11 -25.07
CA LEU A 649 26.21 1.55 -23.87
C LEU A 649 27.74 1.73 -23.92
N ALA A 650 28.36 1.53 -25.08
CA ALA A 650 29.79 1.75 -25.29
C ALA A 650 30.19 3.21 -25.10
N ALA A 651 29.24 4.14 -25.23
CA ALA A 651 29.49 5.56 -24.99
C ALA A 651 29.52 5.93 -23.50
N ILE A 652 29.11 5.05 -22.57
CA ILE A 652 29.07 5.35 -21.13
C ILE A 652 30.50 5.56 -20.60
N THR A 653 30.69 6.65 -19.85
CA THR A 653 31.97 6.98 -19.21
C THR A 653 31.91 6.96 -17.68
N GLU A 654 30.71 7.05 -17.11
CA GLU A 654 30.53 7.16 -15.67
C GLU A 654 29.09 6.83 -15.27
N ILE A 655 28.94 6.10 -14.16
CA ILE A 655 27.70 6.01 -13.37
C ILE A 655 27.94 6.73 -12.05
N SER A 656 26.97 7.50 -11.58
CA SER A 656 27.06 8.22 -10.32
C SER A 656 25.75 8.20 -9.57
N ALA A 657 25.84 8.28 -8.26
CA ALA A 657 24.69 8.31 -7.39
C ALA A 657 24.93 9.20 -6.18
N ASP A 658 23.86 9.85 -5.71
CA ASP A 658 23.88 10.59 -4.47
C ASP A 658 23.98 9.61 -3.28
N VAL A 659 24.90 9.87 -2.35
CA VAL A 659 25.17 8.96 -1.22
C VAL A 659 24.00 8.82 -0.23
N GLN A 660 23.01 9.72 -0.31
CA GLN A 660 21.75 9.64 0.44
C GLN A 660 20.57 9.27 -0.48
N PHE A 661 20.86 8.60 -1.60
CA PHE A 661 19.88 8.10 -2.57
C PHE A 661 19.01 9.18 -3.22
N GLY A 662 19.47 10.44 -3.22
CA GLY A 662 18.71 11.59 -3.73
C GLY A 662 18.65 11.72 -5.26
N ALA A 663 19.58 11.09 -6.00
CA ALA A 663 19.65 11.13 -7.46
C ALA A 663 20.58 10.07 -8.03
N PHE A 664 20.39 9.76 -9.32
CA PHE A 664 21.28 8.91 -10.12
C PHE A 664 21.62 9.59 -11.45
N GLU A 665 22.85 9.44 -11.93
CA GLU A 665 23.35 10.09 -13.14
C GLU A 665 24.22 9.14 -13.98
N VAL A 666 24.06 9.19 -15.30
CA VAL A 666 24.95 8.51 -16.28
C VAL A 666 25.52 9.53 -17.24
N ARG A 667 26.84 9.45 -17.48
CA ARG A 667 27.55 10.30 -18.43
C ARG A 667 28.02 9.52 -19.65
N TYR A 668 28.15 10.25 -20.75
CA TYR A 668 28.51 9.68 -22.05
C TYR A 668 29.61 10.49 -22.74
N THR A 669 30.34 9.85 -23.65
CA THR A 669 31.32 10.51 -24.52
C THR A 669 30.68 11.39 -25.60
N ASN A 670 29.49 11.03 -26.08
CA ASN A 670 28.92 11.54 -27.34
C ASN A 670 27.56 12.24 -27.19
N LYS A 671 26.99 12.31 -25.99
CA LYS A 671 25.68 12.92 -25.71
C LYS A 671 25.62 13.55 -24.32
N PRO A 672 24.64 14.43 -24.03
CA PRO A 672 24.45 14.98 -22.70
C PRO A 672 24.25 13.88 -21.64
N HIS A 673 24.68 14.16 -20.40
CA HIS A 673 24.41 13.28 -19.28
C HIS A 673 22.90 13.16 -19.04
N LYS A 674 22.47 12.02 -18.48
CA LYS A 674 21.10 11.80 -18.04
C LYS A 674 21.09 11.68 -16.52
N MET A 675 20.07 12.24 -15.88
CA MET A 675 19.93 12.26 -14.44
C MET A 675 18.45 12.12 -14.05
N ILE A 676 18.20 11.40 -12.96
CA ILE A 676 16.89 11.29 -12.30
C ILE A 676 17.03 11.58 -10.81
N GLY A 677 15.91 11.87 -10.15
CA GLY A 677 15.85 12.20 -8.73
C GLY A 677 15.98 13.70 -8.44
N PRO A 678 15.44 14.17 -7.29
CA PRO A 678 15.36 15.59 -6.97
C PRO A 678 16.63 16.19 -6.37
N ARG A 679 17.58 15.38 -5.86
CA ARG A 679 18.68 15.84 -5.00
C ARG A 679 20.06 15.29 -5.41
N PRO A 680 20.69 15.81 -6.49
CA PRO A 680 22.06 15.44 -6.88
C PRO A 680 23.12 16.26 -6.12
N LEU A 681 23.14 16.15 -4.79
CA LEU A 681 23.96 17.04 -3.94
C LEU A 681 25.35 16.47 -3.69
N THR A 682 25.45 15.18 -3.38
CA THR A 682 26.69 14.53 -2.92
C THR A 682 26.91 13.25 -3.73
N MET A 683 27.48 13.40 -4.93
CA MET A 683 27.59 12.30 -5.88
C MET A 683 28.89 11.50 -5.68
N LYS A 684 28.73 10.19 -5.53
CA LYS A 684 29.77 9.18 -5.64
C LYS A 684 29.77 8.61 -7.05
N CYS A 685 30.95 8.47 -7.65
CA CYS A 685 31.11 8.15 -9.06
C CYS A 685 31.94 6.89 -9.27
N LEU A 686 31.57 6.10 -10.27
CA LEU A 686 32.38 5.02 -10.83
C LEU A 686 32.62 5.30 -12.31
N SER A 687 33.88 5.48 -12.69
CA SER A 687 34.29 5.58 -14.09
C SER A 687 34.09 4.25 -14.80
N ILE A 688 33.50 4.28 -15.99
CA ILE A 688 33.17 3.11 -16.83
C ILE A 688 33.96 3.22 -18.13
N ASP A 689 34.71 2.18 -18.49
CA ASP A 689 35.35 2.08 -19.79
C ASP A 689 34.39 1.49 -20.84
N GLY A 690 33.36 2.26 -21.19
CA GLY A 690 32.37 1.83 -22.17
C GLY A 690 33.00 1.47 -23.52
N ALA A 691 33.98 2.26 -23.98
CA ALA A 691 34.66 2.01 -25.25
C ALA A 691 35.51 0.73 -25.22
N GLY A 692 36.11 0.40 -24.06
CA GLY A 692 36.84 -0.84 -23.83
C GLY A 692 35.97 -2.09 -23.62
N GLY A 693 34.66 -1.94 -23.49
CA GLY A 693 33.71 -3.05 -23.34
C GLY A 693 33.16 -3.25 -21.93
N GLU A 694 33.43 -2.32 -21.00
CA GLU A 694 32.82 -2.36 -19.67
C GLU A 694 31.34 -1.94 -19.73
N ARG A 695 30.46 -2.75 -19.13
CA ARG A 695 29.01 -2.56 -19.12
C ARG A 695 28.50 -2.69 -17.71
N ILE A 696 27.52 -1.87 -17.34
CA ILE A 696 26.73 -2.08 -16.11
C ILE A 696 25.79 -3.26 -16.40
N VAL A 697 26.00 -4.38 -15.72
CA VAL A 697 25.29 -5.63 -15.97
C VAL A 697 24.31 -6.00 -14.86
N ALA A 698 24.44 -5.41 -13.67
CA ALA A 698 23.49 -5.67 -12.60
C ALA A 698 23.37 -4.48 -11.64
N VAL A 699 22.21 -4.40 -10.98
CA VAL A 699 21.95 -3.50 -9.85
C VAL A 699 21.41 -4.31 -8.67
N GLY A 700 22.15 -4.32 -7.57
CA GLY A 700 21.71 -4.88 -6.30
C GLY A 700 21.03 -3.81 -5.44
N THR A 701 19.92 -4.16 -4.80
CA THR A 701 19.12 -3.26 -3.96
C THR A 701 18.82 -3.93 -2.63
N ALA A 702 19.15 -3.28 -1.52
CA ALA A 702 18.87 -3.76 -0.17
C ALA A 702 17.77 -2.92 0.47
N VAL A 703 16.64 -3.55 0.78
CA VAL A 703 15.42 -2.89 1.27
C VAL A 703 14.96 -3.52 2.58
N GLY A 704 14.62 -2.68 3.56
CA GLY A 704 14.06 -3.04 4.86
C GLY A 704 12.82 -2.20 5.16
N HIS A 705 12.87 -1.33 6.17
CA HIS A 705 11.86 -0.28 6.35
C HIS A 705 11.88 0.72 5.20
N ILE A 706 13.08 0.99 4.67
CA ILE A 706 13.37 1.82 3.50
C ILE A 706 14.52 1.19 2.70
N THR A 707 14.81 1.73 1.53
CA THR A 707 16.03 1.40 0.77
C THR A 707 17.26 1.86 1.54
N HIS A 708 18.14 0.95 1.94
CA HIS A 708 19.33 1.27 2.76
C HIS A 708 20.66 0.91 2.08
N GLY A 709 20.61 0.28 0.91
CA GLY A 709 21.80 -0.06 0.15
C GLY A 709 21.52 -0.23 -1.34
N ILE A 710 22.45 0.23 -2.18
CA ILE A 710 22.42 0.02 -3.64
C ILE A 710 23.83 -0.28 -4.13
N ARG A 711 23.95 -1.25 -5.05
CA ARG A 711 25.19 -1.50 -5.78
C ARG A 711 24.97 -1.54 -7.29
N PHE A 712 25.80 -0.85 -8.05
CA PHE A 712 25.90 -1.01 -9.51
C PHE A 712 27.09 -1.89 -9.82
N ILE A 713 26.91 -2.93 -10.63
CA ILE A 713 27.93 -3.96 -10.89
C ILE A 713 28.22 -4.01 -12.39
N THR A 714 29.51 -4.08 -12.74
CA THR A 714 29.96 -4.18 -14.13
C THR A 714 30.43 -5.58 -14.49
N ASN A 715 30.47 -5.89 -15.79
CA ASN A 715 31.05 -7.14 -16.31
C ASN A 715 32.57 -7.26 -16.08
N TYR A 716 33.21 -6.21 -15.57
CA TYR A 716 34.63 -6.22 -15.18
C TYR A 716 34.79 -6.53 -13.68
N ASN A 717 33.75 -7.04 -13.01
CA ASN A 717 33.68 -7.27 -11.57
C ASN A 717 34.06 -6.02 -10.76
N ARG A 718 33.68 -4.84 -11.28
CA ARG A 718 33.77 -3.57 -10.56
C ARG A 718 32.39 -3.18 -10.07
N GLN A 719 32.34 -2.46 -8.96
CA GLN A 719 31.08 -2.00 -8.41
C GLN A 719 31.15 -0.58 -7.84
N LEU A 720 29.99 0.07 -7.80
CA LEU A 720 29.73 1.30 -7.04
C LEU A 720 28.79 0.92 -5.92
N VAL A 721 29.17 1.14 -4.66
CA VAL A 721 28.38 0.74 -3.49
C VAL A 721 27.94 1.98 -2.72
N LEU A 722 26.66 2.03 -2.37
CA LEU A 722 26.02 3.07 -1.58
C LEU A 722 25.34 2.44 -0.36
N GLY A 723 25.47 3.07 0.79
CA GLY A 723 24.92 2.57 2.04
C GLY A 723 25.41 1.16 2.38
N SER A 724 24.53 0.34 2.95
CA SER A 724 24.86 -0.97 3.52
C SER A 724 24.38 -2.12 2.63
N CYS A 725 24.81 -2.16 1.35
CA CYS A 725 24.48 -3.23 0.40
C CYS A 725 25.63 -4.22 0.28
N ARG A 726 25.38 -5.53 0.48
CA ARG A 726 26.40 -6.57 0.30
C ARG A 726 25.92 -7.75 -0.54
N PRO A 727 26.84 -8.43 -1.25
CA PRO A 727 26.53 -9.68 -1.93
C PRO A 727 25.92 -10.70 -0.95
N ASN A 728 24.91 -11.42 -1.41
CA ASN A 728 24.26 -12.52 -0.70
C ASN A 728 23.57 -12.12 0.63
N GLN A 729 23.35 -10.82 0.85
CA GLN A 729 22.55 -10.37 1.97
C GLN A 729 21.08 -10.73 1.76
N ARG A 730 20.39 -11.24 2.79
CA ARG A 730 18.99 -11.69 2.68
C ARG A 730 18.00 -10.61 2.20
N SER A 731 18.27 -9.33 2.51
CA SER A 731 17.46 -8.19 2.07
C SER A 731 17.77 -7.71 0.66
N GLU A 732 18.77 -8.30 0.00
CA GLU A 732 19.21 -7.90 -1.32
C GLU A 732 18.37 -8.53 -2.44
N THR A 733 18.07 -7.74 -3.45
CA THR A 733 17.53 -8.20 -4.73
C THR A 733 18.39 -7.67 -5.87
N VAL A 734 18.77 -8.56 -6.79
CA VAL A 734 19.66 -8.23 -7.91
C VAL A 734 18.87 -8.21 -9.22
N HIS A 735 18.86 -7.05 -9.87
CA HIS A 735 18.33 -6.86 -11.21
C HIS A 735 19.49 -6.95 -12.20
N GLY A 736 19.69 -8.13 -12.81
CA GLY A 736 20.84 -8.43 -13.66
C GLY A 736 20.49 -8.71 -15.12
N SER A 737 21.48 -8.53 -15.99
CA SER A 737 21.50 -9.10 -17.33
C SER A 737 21.54 -10.62 -17.25
N THR A 738 20.77 -11.27 -18.10
CA THR A 738 20.75 -12.71 -18.37
C THR A 738 21.01 -12.94 -19.86
N ASP A 739 21.13 -14.20 -20.26
CA ASP A 739 21.25 -14.57 -21.69
C ASP A 739 20.07 -14.04 -22.52
N GLU A 740 18.89 -13.95 -21.92
CA GLU A 740 17.66 -13.52 -22.59
C GLU A 740 17.43 -12.00 -22.54
N LYS A 741 17.87 -11.34 -21.45
CA LYS A 741 17.58 -9.94 -21.18
C LYS A 741 18.84 -9.18 -20.77
N THR A 742 19.09 -8.03 -21.37
CA THR A 742 20.17 -7.14 -20.96
C THR A 742 19.62 -6.02 -20.07
N LEU A 743 20.30 -5.71 -18.97
CA LEU A 743 20.04 -4.51 -18.17
C LEU A 743 20.39 -3.26 -18.99
N ARG A 744 19.41 -2.38 -19.17
CA ARG A 744 19.51 -1.13 -19.95
C ARG A 744 19.27 0.12 -19.12
N GLY A 745 18.93 -0.01 -17.84
CA GLY A 745 18.70 1.13 -16.97
C GLY A 745 18.07 0.75 -15.64
N ILE A 746 17.66 1.76 -14.91
CA ILE A 746 16.85 1.65 -13.70
C ILE A 746 15.65 2.58 -13.79
N TYR A 747 14.65 2.34 -12.96
CA TYR A 747 13.60 3.31 -12.69
C TYR A 747 13.31 3.41 -11.19
N CYS A 748 12.91 4.60 -10.76
CA CYS A 748 12.80 4.95 -9.35
C CYS A 748 11.62 5.90 -9.08
N ASN A 749 11.20 5.98 -7.82
CA ASN A 749 10.29 7.02 -7.32
C ASN A 749 10.85 7.69 -6.07
N TRP A 750 10.59 8.99 -5.93
CA TRP A 750 10.92 9.77 -4.74
C TRP A 750 9.72 10.51 -4.18
N SER A 751 9.55 10.48 -2.85
CA SER A 751 8.48 11.18 -2.14
C SER A 751 8.95 11.78 -0.79
N PRO A 752 8.41 12.94 -0.36
CA PRO A 752 7.81 13.97 -1.20
C PRO A 752 8.92 14.70 -2.00
N ARG A 753 8.82 14.67 -3.33
CA ARG A 753 9.89 15.11 -4.26
C ARG A 753 10.37 16.56 -4.05
N SER A 754 9.48 17.48 -3.71
CA SER A 754 9.81 18.91 -3.57
C SER A 754 10.43 19.25 -2.21
N SER A 755 10.56 18.27 -1.32
CA SER A 755 11.13 18.47 0.02
C SER A 755 12.60 18.07 0.08
N PRO A 756 13.40 18.74 0.92
CA PRO A 756 14.72 18.26 1.35
C PRO A 756 14.70 16.83 1.91
N LYS A 757 13.54 16.37 2.42
CA LYS A 757 13.32 15.04 2.97
C LYS A 757 12.97 13.98 1.92
N ALA A 758 13.02 14.28 0.62
CA ALA A 758 12.67 13.32 -0.43
C ALA A 758 13.45 12.00 -0.27
N GLY A 759 12.73 10.94 0.07
CA GLY A 759 13.24 9.57 0.21
C GLY A 759 13.09 8.79 -1.10
N LEU A 760 13.94 7.79 -1.29
CA LEU A 760 13.81 6.84 -2.40
C LEU A 760 12.79 5.75 -1.98
N GLU A 761 11.57 5.86 -2.49
CA GLU A 761 10.45 4.97 -2.15
C GLU A 761 10.56 3.62 -2.86
N CYS A 762 10.95 3.65 -4.13
CA CYS A 762 11.11 2.44 -4.92
C CYS A 762 12.29 2.51 -5.90
N ILE A 763 12.84 1.34 -6.22
CA ILE A 763 13.83 1.15 -7.28
C ILE A 763 13.64 -0.22 -7.96
N ALA A 764 13.88 -0.26 -9.27
CA ALA A 764 13.88 -1.47 -10.08
C ALA A 764 14.70 -1.31 -11.38
N GLY A 765 14.94 -2.41 -12.09
CA GLY A 765 15.67 -2.47 -13.35
C GLY A 765 14.80 -2.29 -14.60
N LEU A 766 15.41 -1.70 -15.63
CA LEU A 766 14.90 -1.65 -17.01
C LEU A 766 15.69 -2.64 -17.87
N LEU A 767 15.00 -3.56 -18.53
CA LEU A 767 15.58 -4.68 -19.25
C LEU A 767 15.12 -4.67 -20.72
N SER A 768 15.98 -5.06 -21.67
CA SER A 768 15.60 -5.29 -23.07
C SER A 768 15.97 -6.71 -23.50
N PRO A 769 15.33 -7.30 -24.52
CA PRO A 769 15.81 -8.54 -25.12
C PRO A 769 17.29 -8.42 -25.54
N SER A 770 18.06 -9.48 -25.33
CA SER A 770 19.47 -9.56 -25.73
C SER A 770 19.61 -9.66 -27.26
N PHE A 771 20.62 -8.99 -27.84
CA PHE A 771 20.81 -8.89 -29.30
C PHE A 771 21.45 -10.13 -29.97
N GLN A 772 21.86 -11.15 -29.21
CA GLN A 772 22.57 -12.32 -29.75
C GLN A 772 21.65 -13.55 -29.89
N PRO A 773 21.38 -14.04 -31.11
CA PRO A 773 20.84 -15.38 -31.34
C PRO A 773 21.96 -16.41 -31.12
N ARG A 774 21.64 -17.49 -30.39
CA ARG A 774 22.57 -18.58 -30.05
C ARG A 774 23.06 -19.31 -31.31
N GLU A 775 24.39 -19.40 -31.49
CA GLU A 775 24.99 -20.59 -32.08
C GLU A 775 24.98 -21.68 -31.00
N GLU A 776 24.42 -22.84 -31.30
CA GLU A 776 24.39 -23.99 -30.38
C GLU A 776 25.81 -24.43 -30.02
N SER A 777 26.34 -23.94 -28.90
CA SER A 777 27.30 -24.66 -28.09
C SER A 777 26.55 -25.34 -26.94
N THR A 778 26.62 -26.66 -26.96
CA THR A 778 26.27 -27.56 -25.87
C THR A 778 27.41 -27.56 -24.86
N GLU A 779 27.46 -26.57 -23.97
CA GLU A 779 28.06 -26.72 -22.66
C GLU A 779 27.10 -26.06 -21.66
N GLU A 780 26.59 -26.87 -20.73
CA GLU A 780 25.84 -26.41 -19.57
C GLU A 780 26.80 -25.61 -18.67
N GLU A 781 26.91 -24.30 -18.88
CA GLU A 781 27.46 -23.41 -17.87
C GLU A 781 26.38 -23.13 -16.84
N GLN A 782 26.34 -23.99 -15.82
CA GLN A 782 25.90 -23.55 -14.49
C GLN A 782 26.69 -22.28 -14.16
N GLY A 783 25.98 -21.19 -13.82
CA GLY A 783 26.59 -19.98 -13.30
C GLY A 783 27.45 -20.34 -12.10
N THR A 784 28.75 -20.50 -12.34
CA THR A 784 29.73 -20.81 -11.32
C THR A 784 30.02 -19.52 -10.58
N SER A 785 29.28 -19.32 -9.49
CA SER A 785 29.84 -18.66 -8.31
C SER A 785 31.09 -19.44 -7.90
N SER A 786 32.23 -19.09 -8.48
CA SER A 786 33.53 -19.47 -7.95
C SER A 786 33.92 -18.45 -6.89
N ASP A 787 33.14 -18.42 -5.80
CA ASP A 787 33.74 -18.10 -4.52
C ASP A 787 34.55 -19.33 -4.15
N SER A 788 35.87 -19.17 -4.12
CA SER A 788 36.75 -20.18 -3.55
C SER A 788 36.41 -20.30 -2.07
N ASP A 789 35.69 -21.35 -1.72
CA ASP A 789 35.61 -21.89 -0.36
C ASP A 789 37.02 -22.22 0.14
N GLY A 790 37.61 -21.26 0.83
CA GLY A 790 38.73 -21.44 1.74
C GLY A 790 38.21 -21.36 3.17
N ASP A 791 37.96 -22.52 3.75
CA ASP A 791 37.73 -22.69 5.19
C ASP A 791 38.93 -22.11 5.97
N GLY A 792 38.67 -21.14 6.86
CA GLY A 792 39.60 -20.67 7.91
C GLY A 792 40.32 -19.34 7.66
N ASP A 793 40.01 -18.34 8.50
CA ASP A 793 40.65 -17.02 8.69
C ASP A 793 40.32 -15.85 7.72
N GLY A 794 39.27 -15.09 8.03
CA GLY A 794 39.49 -13.71 8.53
C GLY A 794 39.38 -12.47 7.63
N ASP A 795 38.92 -12.50 6.38
CA ASP A 795 38.74 -11.28 5.55
C ASP A 795 37.31 -11.19 4.95
N GLU A 796 36.39 -10.53 5.67
CA GLU A 796 34.92 -10.65 5.52
C GLU A 796 34.21 -9.44 4.85
N HIS A 797 34.95 -8.49 4.24
CA HIS A 797 34.40 -7.22 3.73
C HIS A 797 34.30 -7.13 2.19
N SER A 798 33.28 -6.41 1.69
CA SER A 798 33.07 -6.18 0.24
C SER A 798 33.93 -5.05 -0.32
N TRP A 799 34.55 -5.27 -1.49
CA TRP A 799 35.46 -4.30 -2.13
C TRP A 799 34.77 -3.31 -3.07
N GLU A 800 35.25 -2.07 -3.12
CA GLU A 800 34.82 -1.03 -4.05
C GLU A 800 36.02 -0.19 -4.57
N PRO A 801 36.16 0.02 -5.89
CA PRO A 801 35.35 -0.58 -6.94
C PRO A 801 35.65 -2.06 -7.15
N CYS A 802 36.85 -2.52 -6.81
CA CYS A 802 37.29 -3.92 -6.86
C CYS A 802 38.47 -4.12 -5.89
N ALA A 803 38.85 -5.38 -5.67
CA ALA A 803 40.02 -5.72 -4.85
C ALA A 803 41.31 -5.09 -5.42
N PRO A 804 42.31 -4.78 -4.58
CA PRO A 804 43.61 -4.32 -5.05
C PRO A 804 44.32 -5.40 -5.89
N PRO A 805 45.40 -5.06 -6.61
CA PRO A 805 46.20 -6.05 -7.32
C PRO A 805 46.56 -7.23 -6.40
N ALA A 806 46.51 -8.46 -6.91
CA ALA A 806 46.75 -9.68 -6.10
C ALA A 806 48.14 -9.74 -5.44
N THR A 807 49.08 -8.90 -5.86
CA THR A 807 50.40 -8.76 -5.23
C THR A 807 50.36 -7.89 -3.96
N TRP A 808 49.27 -7.17 -3.70
CA TRP A 808 49.12 -6.24 -2.59
C TRP A 808 48.32 -6.88 -1.46
N ASN A 809 48.86 -6.84 -0.24
CA ASN A 809 48.25 -7.43 0.94
C ASN A 809 48.10 -6.39 2.05
N ALA A 810 47.05 -6.51 2.85
CA ALA A 810 46.86 -5.70 4.04
C ALA A 810 47.96 -5.99 5.07
N SER A 811 48.48 -4.96 5.72
CA SER A 811 49.54 -5.09 6.72
C SER A 811 49.37 -4.07 7.85
N GLY A 812 49.72 -4.49 9.06
CA GLY A 812 49.62 -3.67 10.26
C GLY A 812 48.19 -3.53 10.82
N PRO A 813 48.01 -2.73 11.89
CA PRO A 813 46.71 -2.54 12.53
C PRO A 813 45.77 -1.67 11.68
N ILE A 814 44.47 -1.79 11.93
CA ILE A 814 43.45 -0.88 11.39
C ILE A 814 43.38 0.33 12.32
N TYR A 815 43.91 1.46 11.88
CA TYR A 815 43.85 2.70 12.65
C TYR A 815 42.45 3.30 12.60
N GLY A 816 41.85 3.53 13.78
CA GLY A 816 40.45 3.95 13.95
C GLY A 816 39.49 2.83 14.35
N ALA A 817 39.99 1.58 14.45
CA ALA A 817 39.19 0.47 14.95
C ALA A 817 38.86 0.63 16.45
N HIS A 818 37.59 0.49 16.81
CA HIS A 818 37.10 0.69 18.17
C HIS A 818 35.77 -0.04 18.41
N GLU A 819 35.39 -0.21 19.67
CA GLU A 819 34.07 -0.72 20.06
C GLU A 819 33.28 0.38 20.77
N THR A 820 31.99 0.49 20.47
CA THR A 820 31.09 1.39 21.19
C THR A 820 30.42 0.66 22.37
N PRO A 821 30.30 1.29 23.56
CA PRO A 821 29.76 0.63 24.75
C PRO A 821 28.27 0.26 24.61
N HIS A 822 27.91 -0.86 25.23
CA HIS A 822 26.55 -1.40 25.32
C HIS A 822 25.57 -0.38 25.89
N ASN A 823 24.42 -0.19 25.22
CA ASN A 823 23.22 0.35 25.87
C ASN A 823 22.11 -0.72 25.80
N ARG A 824 21.16 -0.74 26.74
CA ARG A 824 20.16 -1.82 26.96
C ARG A 824 19.39 -2.29 25.72
N MET A 825 19.40 -1.53 24.61
CA MET A 825 18.76 -1.86 23.33
C MET A 825 19.72 -2.20 22.16
N ARG A 826 21.04 -2.09 22.29
CA ARG A 826 22.00 -2.33 21.18
C ARG A 826 23.19 -3.17 21.65
N ARG A 827 23.53 -4.23 20.89
CA ARG A 827 24.75 -5.04 21.08
C ARG A 827 26.00 -4.19 20.84
N ASN A 828 27.16 -4.60 21.38
CA ASN A 828 28.44 -3.97 21.07
C ASN A 828 28.65 -3.93 19.55
N THR A 829 28.92 -2.75 19.00
CA THR A 829 29.25 -2.57 17.59
C THR A 829 30.76 -2.33 17.48
N SER A 830 31.47 -3.23 16.81
CA SER A 830 32.88 -3.06 16.47
C SER A 830 33.02 -2.29 15.16
N TYR A 831 33.88 -1.28 15.12
CA TYR A 831 34.25 -0.57 13.89
C TYR A 831 35.65 -0.96 13.41
N PRO A 832 35.88 -1.14 12.10
CA PRO A 832 34.86 -1.25 11.05
C PRO A 832 33.91 -2.42 11.31
N THR A 833 32.61 -2.22 11.07
CA THR A 833 31.62 -3.29 11.23
C THR A 833 31.84 -4.35 10.15
N ALA A 834 31.33 -5.57 10.35
CA ALA A 834 31.25 -6.55 9.25
C ALA A 834 30.56 -5.92 8.02
N SER A 835 29.63 -5.00 8.30
CA SER A 835 29.22 -3.82 7.53
C SER A 835 29.99 -3.38 6.30
N ALA A 836 31.26 -3.12 6.58
CA ALA A 836 32.01 -2.05 5.97
C ALA A 836 32.35 -2.40 4.52
N VAL A 837 32.32 -1.36 3.68
CA VAL A 837 32.83 -1.44 2.32
C VAL A 837 34.27 -1.02 2.35
N VAL A 838 35.14 -1.78 1.69
CA VAL A 838 36.57 -1.53 1.67
C VAL A 838 36.99 -1.02 0.31
N THR A 839 37.88 -0.04 0.30
CA THR A 839 38.45 0.53 -0.91
C THR A 839 39.95 0.74 -0.73
N TRP A 840 40.64 1.13 -1.80
CA TRP A 840 42.08 1.34 -1.77
C TRP A 840 42.56 2.52 -2.61
N LEU A 841 43.68 3.10 -2.21
CA LEU A 841 44.37 4.18 -2.93
C LEU A 841 45.79 3.76 -3.29
N ASP A 842 46.17 4.01 -4.54
CA ASP A 842 47.54 3.81 -5.04
C ASP A 842 48.43 4.98 -4.62
N CYS A 843 49.41 4.72 -3.74
CA CYS A 843 50.37 5.72 -3.30
C CYS A 843 51.75 5.55 -3.97
N THR A 844 51.87 4.70 -4.99
CA THR A 844 53.13 4.45 -5.71
C THR A 844 53.42 5.46 -6.82
N ARG A 845 52.44 6.29 -7.16
CA ARG A 845 52.48 7.22 -8.30
C ARG A 845 52.65 8.67 -7.85
N PRO A 846 53.31 9.52 -8.65
CA PRO A 846 53.43 10.93 -8.32
C PRO A 846 52.06 11.62 -8.26
N VAL A 847 51.76 12.21 -7.11
CA VAL A 847 50.55 12.95 -6.82
C VAL A 847 50.82 14.43 -7.02
N ARG A 848 49.92 15.11 -7.72
CA ARG A 848 49.94 16.59 -7.85
C ARG A 848 48.94 17.27 -6.93
N LYS A 849 47.96 16.51 -6.42
CA LYS A 849 46.86 17.06 -5.64
C LYS A 849 46.25 16.03 -4.69
N VAL A 850 45.97 16.45 -3.46
CA VAL A 850 45.20 15.68 -2.47
C VAL A 850 44.01 16.51 -2.00
N ARG A 851 42.81 15.91 -2.01
CA ARG A 851 41.60 16.51 -1.44
C ARG A 851 40.93 15.57 -0.46
N LEU A 852 40.38 16.14 0.61
CA LEU A 852 39.51 15.45 1.55
C LEU A 852 38.15 16.15 1.57
N ASN A 853 37.06 15.39 1.60
CA ASN A 853 35.75 15.93 1.94
C ASN A 853 35.32 15.40 3.31
N VAL A 854 34.55 16.20 4.03
CA VAL A 854 34.04 15.87 5.37
C VAL A 854 32.53 16.11 5.41
N ALA A 855 31.82 15.31 6.20
CA ALA A 855 30.47 15.64 6.64
C ALA A 855 30.53 16.42 7.97
N HIS A 856 29.42 16.99 8.42
CA HIS A 856 29.30 17.46 9.79
C HIS A 856 29.65 16.36 10.80
N ARG A 857 30.35 16.76 11.88
CA ARG A 857 30.71 15.88 12.98
C ARG A 857 29.47 15.35 13.73
N THR A 858 29.64 14.28 14.48
CA THR A 858 28.66 13.80 15.48
C THR A 858 29.27 13.93 16.87
N GLN A 859 28.45 13.75 17.92
CA GLN A 859 28.96 13.73 19.30
C GLN A 859 30.03 12.64 19.51
N ASN A 860 29.89 11.50 18.81
CA ASN A 860 30.76 10.34 18.94
C ASN A 860 31.92 10.32 17.94
N LEU A 861 31.76 11.00 16.79
CA LEU A 861 32.76 11.06 15.71
C LEU A 861 33.11 12.53 15.44
N PRO A 862 34.16 13.05 16.10
CA PRO A 862 34.59 14.45 15.97
C PRO A 862 35.27 14.74 14.62
N PHE A 863 35.64 13.69 13.87
CA PHE A 863 36.17 13.77 12.52
C PHE A 863 35.44 12.76 11.63
N THR A 864 34.77 13.26 10.60
CA THR A 864 33.88 12.51 9.70
C THR A 864 34.35 12.63 8.24
N PRO A 865 35.53 12.09 7.90
CA PRO A 865 36.04 12.09 6.53
C PRO A 865 35.16 11.23 5.64
N THR A 866 34.54 11.80 4.62
CA THR A 866 33.61 11.09 3.73
C THR A 866 34.30 10.63 2.46
N SER A 867 35.32 11.35 2.01
CA SER A 867 36.03 11.03 0.77
C SER A 867 37.49 11.44 0.83
N LEU A 868 38.35 10.72 0.12
CA LEU A 868 39.74 11.07 -0.11
C LEU A 868 40.07 10.93 -1.61
N ILE A 869 40.63 11.97 -2.22
CA ILE A 869 40.90 12.04 -3.66
C ILE A 869 42.38 12.35 -3.91
N LEU A 870 43.03 11.52 -4.73
CA LEU A 870 44.38 11.72 -5.26
C LEU A 870 44.31 12.01 -6.76
N GLU A 871 44.91 13.13 -7.18
CA GLU A 871 45.10 13.45 -8.60
C GLU A 871 46.56 13.26 -8.96
N TYR A 872 46.84 12.43 -9.96
CA TYR A 872 48.19 12.10 -10.37
C TYR A 872 48.72 13.08 -11.43
N THR A 873 50.03 13.09 -11.63
CA THR A 873 50.70 13.96 -12.60
C THR A 873 50.31 13.69 -14.05
N ASP A 874 49.83 12.48 -14.36
CA ASP A 874 49.31 12.12 -15.69
C ASP A 874 47.85 12.53 -15.93
N GLY A 875 47.22 13.17 -14.93
CA GLY A 875 45.86 13.67 -15.00
C GLY A 875 44.78 12.66 -14.59
N SER A 876 45.12 11.40 -14.34
CA SER A 876 44.17 10.45 -13.77
C SER A 876 43.87 10.74 -12.29
N VAL A 877 42.73 10.25 -11.81
CA VAL A 877 42.23 10.46 -10.45
C VAL A 877 41.93 9.12 -9.82
N SER A 878 42.30 8.95 -8.55
CA SER A 878 41.84 7.87 -7.68
C SER A 878 41.08 8.49 -6.51
N SER A 879 39.92 7.93 -6.17
CA SER A 879 39.05 8.50 -5.15
C SER A 879 38.34 7.44 -4.35
N VAL A 880 38.17 7.75 -3.07
CA VAL A 880 37.33 7.04 -2.09
C VAL A 880 36.16 7.95 -1.77
N GLY A 881 34.93 7.42 -1.72
CA GLY A 881 33.74 8.19 -1.33
C GLY A 881 33.27 9.22 -2.38
N PRO A 882 32.36 10.15 -2.02
CA PRO A 882 31.78 11.12 -2.95
C PRO A 882 32.78 12.18 -3.41
N THR A 883 32.81 12.45 -4.72
CA THR A 883 33.80 13.35 -5.34
C THR A 883 33.23 14.67 -5.83
N ARG A 884 31.91 14.72 -6.10
CA ARG A 884 31.19 15.92 -6.56
C ARG A 884 30.20 16.38 -5.50
N LEU A 885 30.45 17.58 -4.99
CA LEU A 885 29.61 18.26 -4.01
C LEU A 885 28.97 19.48 -4.67
N THR A 886 27.65 19.56 -4.63
CA THR A 886 26.87 20.69 -5.14
C THR A 886 26.08 21.30 -4.00
N ALA A 887 26.13 22.62 -3.85
CA ALA A 887 25.29 23.30 -2.88
C ALA A 887 23.81 23.27 -3.34
N PRO A 888 22.84 23.10 -2.41
CA PRO A 888 21.44 23.23 -2.75
C PRO A 888 21.14 24.65 -3.26
N VAL A 889 20.27 24.75 -4.26
CA VAL A 889 19.90 26.03 -4.90
C VAL A 889 18.93 26.84 -4.02
N ASP A 890 18.17 26.15 -3.18
CA ASP A 890 17.29 26.73 -2.16
C ASP A 890 17.99 26.63 -0.80
N THR A 891 17.96 27.71 -0.02
CA THR A 891 18.60 27.82 1.31
C THR A 891 17.58 28.00 2.44
N GLU A 892 16.29 28.13 2.12
CA GLU A 892 15.21 28.33 3.10
C GLU A 892 14.28 27.12 3.23
N GLY A 893 14.27 26.21 2.24
CA GLY A 893 13.49 24.97 2.25
C GLY A 893 11.99 25.23 2.11
N GLU A 894 11.27 24.37 1.39
CA GLU A 894 9.80 24.43 1.41
C GLU A 894 9.31 24.19 2.86
N ASN A 895 8.54 25.14 3.40
CA ASN A 895 7.94 25.11 4.75
C ASN A 895 8.93 25.26 5.93
N GLY A 896 10.16 25.75 5.71
CA GLY A 896 11.13 26.00 6.79
C GLY A 896 11.85 24.74 7.31
N PHE A 897 11.82 23.64 6.55
CA PHE A 897 12.58 22.44 6.91
C PHE A 897 14.07 22.60 6.55
N PRO A 898 15.00 22.27 7.46
CA PRO A 898 16.43 22.33 7.21
C PRO A 898 16.90 21.30 6.16
N TRP A 899 17.83 21.72 5.28
CA TRP A 899 18.48 20.89 4.25
C TRP A 899 19.47 19.86 4.80
N CYS A 900 19.85 19.99 6.06
CA CYS A 900 20.79 19.11 6.73
C CYS A 900 20.05 18.29 7.78
N TRP A 901 20.08 16.96 7.64
CA TRP A 901 19.49 16.02 8.59
C TRP A 901 20.05 16.16 10.02
N CYS A 902 21.24 16.74 10.18
CA CYS A 902 21.83 17.01 11.50
C CYS A 902 20.98 17.94 12.37
N SER A 903 20.12 18.76 11.77
CA SER A 903 19.13 19.57 12.50
C SER A 903 18.15 18.76 13.36
N TYR A 904 17.97 17.47 13.03
CA TYR A 904 17.14 16.54 13.79
C TYR A 904 17.97 15.65 14.72
N ASP A 905 19.28 15.88 14.82
CA ASP A 905 20.16 15.14 15.70
C ASP A 905 20.07 15.74 17.11
N PHE A 906 19.22 15.16 17.96
CA PHE A 906 18.99 15.59 19.35
C PHE A 906 20.26 15.55 20.24
N LYS A 907 21.39 15.07 19.72
CA LYS A 907 22.65 14.90 20.46
C LYS A 907 23.66 16.04 20.27
N LEU A 908 23.41 17.04 19.43
CA LEU A 908 24.30 18.20 19.25
C LEU A 908 23.85 19.40 20.12
N PRO A 909 24.78 20.14 20.78
CA PRO A 909 24.43 21.34 21.54
C PRO A 909 23.81 22.42 20.64
N GLU A 910 22.79 23.11 21.15
CA GLU A 910 22.03 24.15 20.43
C GLU A 910 22.94 25.29 19.89
N SER A 911 24.06 25.57 20.57
CA SER A 911 25.09 26.55 20.16
C SER A 911 25.94 26.11 18.96
N GLU A 912 26.02 24.81 18.70
CA GLU A 912 26.73 24.22 17.55
C GLU A 912 25.77 23.88 16.39
N SER A 913 24.52 24.33 16.50
CA SER A 913 23.45 24.17 15.51
C SER A 913 23.19 25.45 14.69
N PRO A 914 24.13 25.94 13.84
CA PRO A 914 23.75 26.82 12.73
C PRO A 914 23.12 25.97 11.59
N LEU A 915 22.27 25.01 11.96
CA LEU A 915 21.83 23.91 11.13
C LEU A 915 20.71 24.36 10.20
N GLY A 916 21.06 24.45 8.92
CA GLY A 916 20.19 24.92 7.84
C GLY A 916 20.90 25.88 6.86
N LYS A 917 21.99 26.54 7.28
CA LYS A 917 22.71 27.54 6.46
C LYS A 917 24.07 27.08 5.91
N ILE A 918 24.56 25.91 6.34
CA ILE A 918 25.87 25.36 5.93
C ILE A 918 25.64 24.01 5.23
N LEU A 919 26.41 23.75 4.17
CA LEU A 919 26.37 22.52 3.39
C LEU A 919 26.79 21.31 4.26
N HIS A 920 25.95 20.28 4.35
CA HIS A 920 26.22 19.08 5.17
C HIS A 920 27.54 18.39 4.83
N TYR A 921 27.85 18.28 3.54
CA TYR A 921 29.12 17.81 3.02
C TYR A 921 29.95 19.01 2.55
N SER A 922 31.21 19.11 2.96
CA SER A 922 32.08 20.21 2.55
C SER A 922 33.46 19.71 2.12
N ALA A 923 34.07 20.43 1.18
CA ALA A 923 35.45 20.19 0.81
C ALA A 923 36.36 20.80 1.89
N ALA A 924 37.25 19.97 2.44
CA ALA A 924 38.31 20.45 3.31
C ALA A 924 39.41 21.15 2.50
N GLU A 925 40.39 21.72 3.19
CA GLU A 925 41.52 22.40 2.54
C GLU A 925 42.22 21.45 1.55
N GLU A 926 42.44 21.94 0.34
CA GLU A 926 43.05 21.19 -0.75
C GLU A 926 44.56 21.35 -0.73
N TRP A 927 45.29 20.26 -0.90
CA TRP A 927 46.75 20.29 -1.02
C TRP A 927 47.17 20.19 -2.49
N SER A 928 47.70 21.28 -3.03
CA SER A 928 48.32 21.30 -4.36
C SER A 928 49.83 21.19 -4.26
N ILE A 929 50.42 20.28 -5.03
CA ILE A 929 51.86 20.00 -5.05
C ILE A 929 52.43 20.45 -6.40
N ASP A 930 53.29 21.47 -6.38
CA ASP A 930 53.87 22.02 -7.61
C ASP A 930 54.78 20.99 -8.30
N GLY A 931 54.58 20.77 -9.60
CA GLY A 931 55.27 19.72 -10.39
C GLY A 931 54.88 18.27 -10.08
N GLY A 932 54.26 18.00 -8.92
CA GLY A 932 53.87 16.68 -8.42
C GLY A 932 55.04 15.83 -7.91
N THR A 933 54.76 14.97 -6.92
CA THR A 933 55.79 14.20 -6.19
C THR A 933 55.23 12.89 -5.62
N LEU A 934 56.10 11.96 -5.21
CA LEU A 934 55.66 10.76 -4.48
C LEU A 934 55.29 11.12 -3.04
N LEU A 935 54.29 10.43 -2.49
CA LEU A 935 53.98 10.51 -1.07
C LEU A 935 55.04 9.74 -0.27
N GLU A 936 55.50 10.32 0.84
CA GLU A 936 56.42 9.68 1.79
C GLU A 936 55.66 8.98 2.91
N SER A 937 54.61 9.60 3.46
CA SER A 937 53.82 8.99 4.53
C SER A 937 52.41 9.56 4.67
N CYS A 938 51.54 8.79 5.31
CA CYS A 938 50.25 9.22 5.83
C CYS A 938 50.29 9.17 7.36
N ARG A 939 50.25 10.33 8.01
CA ARG A 939 50.22 10.50 9.47
C ARG A 939 48.77 10.47 9.96
N LEU A 940 48.52 9.73 11.04
CA LEU A 940 47.19 9.46 11.58
C LEU A 940 47.13 9.84 13.07
N TRP A 941 46.03 10.49 13.45
CA TRP A 941 45.63 10.71 14.84
C TRP A 941 44.41 9.85 15.11
N ALA A 942 44.47 9.04 16.16
CA ALA A 942 43.36 8.22 16.64
C ALA A 942 43.47 8.13 18.18
N ASP A 943 42.32 8.02 18.85
CA ASP A 943 42.26 7.78 20.30
C ASP A 943 42.71 6.33 20.61
N ASP A 944 43.22 6.06 21.82
CA ASP A 944 43.60 4.70 22.24
C ASP A 944 42.35 3.80 22.21
N ASN A 945 42.32 2.83 21.27
CA ASN A 945 41.14 2.01 20.96
C ASN A 945 39.88 2.82 20.62
N GLY A 946 40.04 3.98 19.98
CA GLY A 946 38.95 4.88 19.64
C GLY A 946 38.93 5.30 18.16
N PRO A 947 38.00 6.19 17.77
CA PRO A 947 37.78 6.57 16.38
C PRO A 947 38.96 7.38 15.80
N LEU A 948 39.01 7.42 14.47
CA LEU A 948 39.95 8.27 13.74
C LEU A 948 39.68 9.76 14.03
N ARG A 949 40.73 10.51 14.40
CA ARG A 949 40.66 11.93 14.78
C ARG A 949 41.21 12.86 13.71
N GLY A 950 42.19 12.41 12.93
CA GLY A 950 42.77 13.26 11.89
C GLY A 950 43.79 12.57 10.99
N ILE A 951 44.07 13.19 9.84
CA ILE A 951 44.95 12.66 8.78
C ILE A 951 45.84 13.80 8.25
N GLN A 952 47.08 13.49 7.88
CA GLN A 952 47.98 14.39 7.15
C GLN A 952 48.86 13.59 6.17
N PHE A 953 49.00 14.05 4.93
CA PHE A 953 49.96 13.49 3.98
C PHE A 953 51.28 14.26 3.98
N VAL A 954 52.38 13.56 3.77
CA VAL A 954 53.74 14.12 3.63
C VAL A 954 54.32 13.64 2.30
N SER A 955 54.95 14.52 1.55
CA SER A 955 55.61 14.21 0.28
C SER A 955 57.09 13.89 0.44
N SER A 956 57.63 13.13 -0.51
CA SER A 956 59.03 12.71 -0.56
C SER A 956 60.07 13.83 -0.70
N ASP A 957 59.62 15.05 -1.06
CA ASP A 957 60.44 16.26 -1.07
C ASP A 957 60.38 17.04 0.27
N GLY A 958 59.69 16.50 1.29
CA GLY A 958 59.54 17.09 2.61
C GLY A 958 58.37 18.08 2.73
N GLY A 959 57.54 18.22 1.70
CA GLY A 959 56.29 19.00 1.78
C GLY A 959 55.27 18.35 2.72
N GLU A 960 54.63 19.16 3.57
CA GLU A 960 53.56 18.69 4.44
C GLU A 960 52.21 19.23 3.96
N GLY A 961 51.24 18.34 3.78
CA GLY A 961 49.86 18.73 3.50
C GLY A 961 49.13 19.30 4.72
N PRO A 962 47.91 19.81 4.52
CA PRO A 962 47.03 20.24 5.59
C PRO A 962 46.79 19.12 6.62
N ARG A 963 46.63 19.51 7.88
CA ARG A 963 46.18 18.61 8.94
C ARG A 963 44.65 18.62 8.95
N TRP A 964 44.04 17.56 8.45
CA TRP A 964 42.59 17.44 8.42
C TRP A 964 42.08 16.75 9.69
N GLY A 965 41.13 17.36 10.38
CA GLY A 965 40.54 16.84 11.63
C GLY A 965 41.15 17.46 12.89
N VAL A 966 41.07 16.73 14.00
CA VAL A 966 41.60 17.11 15.32
C VAL A 966 43.03 16.56 15.45
N CYS A 967 44.00 17.27 14.87
CA CYS A 967 45.41 16.86 14.81
C CYS A 967 46.29 17.52 15.88
N GLU A 968 45.79 17.62 17.12
CA GLU A 968 46.55 18.13 18.25
C GLU A 968 47.61 17.11 18.71
N GLY A 969 48.77 17.59 19.16
CA GLY A 969 49.87 16.71 19.61
C GLY A 969 50.62 15.97 18.48
N THR A 970 51.33 14.91 18.85
CA THR A 970 52.06 14.04 17.90
C THR A 970 51.13 13.01 17.27
N PRO A 971 51.29 12.66 15.98
CA PRO A 971 50.51 11.59 15.36
C PRO A 971 50.64 10.28 16.14
N THR A 972 49.53 9.57 16.34
CA THR A 972 49.49 8.24 16.96
C THR A 972 50.21 7.21 16.10
N ALA A 973 50.16 7.38 14.77
CA ALA A 973 50.83 6.50 13.82
C ALA A 973 51.22 7.22 12.52
N ALA A 974 52.13 6.59 11.75
CA ALA A 974 52.47 7.00 10.40
C ALA A 974 52.66 5.78 9.49
N ILE A 975 51.89 5.72 8.41
CA ILE A 975 52.05 4.72 7.34
C ILE A 975 53.07 5.29 6.35
N GLY A 976 54.29 4.77 6.37
CA GLY A 976 55.34 5.17 5.42
C GLY A 976 55.20 4.46 4.08
N PHE A 977 55.28 5.21 2.99
CA PHE A 977 55.21 4.74 1.61
C PHE A 977 56.62 4.57 1.03
N GLY A 978 56.88 3.43 0.39
CA GLY A 978 58.21 3.07 -0.08
C GLY A 978 59.17 2.61 1.03
N GLY A 979 60.07 1.67 0.69
CA GLY A 979 61.06 1.12 1.62
C GLY A 979 62.18 0.36 0.90
N GLN A 980 63.38 0.35 1.49
CA GLN A 980 64.58 -0.33 0.95
C GLN A 980 64.85 -1.72 1.58
N SER A 981 64.05 -2.17 2.56
CA SER A 981 64.20 -3.49 3.19
C SER A 981 62.89 -3.98 3.84
N GLY A 982 62.26 -5.00 3.26
CA GLY A 982 60.95 -5.58 3.67
C GLY A 982 59.82 -5.33 2.66
N ASN A 983 58.62 -5.91 2.89
CA ASN A 983 57.43 -5.69 2.05
C ASN A 983 57.15 -4.18 1.92
N LYS A 984 57.13 -3.69 0.69
CA LYS A 984 57.07 -2.26 0.38
C LYS A 984 55.63 -1.77 0.52
N THR A 985 55.35 -0.79 1.39
CA THR A 985 54.03 -0.15 1.42
C THR A 985 53.78 0.59 0.10
N VAL A 986 52.68 0.22 -0.56
CA VAL A 986 52.30 0.67 -1.90
C VAL A 986 51.00 1.49 -1.89
N GLY A 987 50.19 1.37 -0.84
CA GLY A 987 48.93 2.09 -0.79
C GLY A 987 48.25 2.06 0.58
N LEU A 988 47.00 2.50 0.58
CA LEU A 988 46.11 2.50 1.74
C LEU A 988 44.89 1.63 1.46
N LYS A 989 44.48 0.81 2.43
CA LYS A 989 43.17 0.15 2.52
C LYS A 989 42.30 1.02 3.44
N LEU A 990 41.14 1.46 2.95
CA LEU A 990 40.23 2.35 3.68
C LEU A 990 38.89 1.64 3.90
N PHE A 991 38.35 1.77 5.11
CA PHE A 991 37.09 1.16 5.52
C PHE A 991 36.01 2.23 5.58
N LEU A 992 34.97 2.07 4.77
CA LEU A 992 33.80 2.93 4.69
C LEU A 992 32.65 2.30 5.46
N ASP A 993 32.08 3.05 6.41
CA ASP A 993 31.02 2.57 7.27
C ASP A 993 30.06 3.71 7.70
N SER A 994 28.92 3.34 8.27
CA SER A 994 27.93 4.26 8.81
C SER A 994 28.48 5.06 9.99
N ASN A 995 28.23 6.36 10.01
CA ASN A 995 28.50 7.21 11.18
C ASN A 995 27.46 7.08 12.31
N GLU A 996 26.49 6.17 12.18
CA GLU A 996 25.42 5.90 13.14
C GLU A 996 24.55 7.11 13.53
N ARG A 997 24.53 8.15 12.67
CA ARG A 997 23.67 9.31 12.90
C ARG A 997 22.19 8.86 12.93
N PRO A 998 21.37 9.31 13.90
CA PRO A 998 19.98 8.87 14.07
C PRO A 998 19.04 9.53 13.04
N VAL A 999 19.30 9.32 11.76
CA VAL A 999 18.58 9.91 10.63
C VAL A 999 18.22 8.81 9.62
N THR A 1000 17.29 9.11 8.69
CA THR A 1000 16.82 8.16 7.68
C THR A 1000 17.95 7.54 6.86
N TYR A 1001 18.93 8.34 6.44
CA TYR A 1001 20.13 7.87 5.73
C TYR A 1001 21.39 8.36 6.46
N PRO A 1002 22.04 7.50 7.29
CA PRO A 1002 23.28 7.87 7.94
C PRO A 1002 24.40 8.06 6.90
N ASP A 1003 25.40 8.86 7.24
CA ASP A 1003 26.50 9.14 6.31
C ASP A 1003 27.47 7.96 6.27
N THR A 1004 27.98 7.65 5.09
CA THR A 1004 29.11 6.73 4.93
C THR A 1004 30.43 7.51 5.05
N VAL A 1005 31.25 7.16 6.04
CA VAL A 1005 32.52 7.82 6.36
C VAL A 1005 33.67 6.83 6.43
N ILE A 1006 34.90 7.31 6.29
CA ILE A 1006 36.13 6.54 6.49
C ILE A 1006 36.31 6.35 8.00
N VAL A 1007 36.06 5.13 8.49
CA VAL A 1007 36.19 4.77 9.91
C VAL A 1007 37.53 4.13 10.24
N GLY A 1008 38.22 3.58 9.23
CA GLY A 1008 39.48 2.87 9.43
C GLY A 1008 40.44 3.01 8.25
N ILE A 1009 41.74 3.01 8.55
CA ILE A 1009 42.82 3.05 7.55
C ILE A 1009 43.87 1.99 7.91
N GLN A 1010 44.31 1.21 6.92
CA GLN A 1010 45.34 0.19 7.05
C GLN A 1010 46.34 0.28 5.88
N ALA A 1011 47.57 -0.17 6.07
CA ALA A 1011 48.58 -0.16 5.02
C ALA A 1011 48.36 -1.31 4.02
N LEU A 1012 48.61 -1.06 2.74
CA LEU A 1012 48.76 -2.09 1.72
C LEU A 1012 50.22 -2.23 1.34
N VAL A 1013 50.75 -3.46 1.36
CA VAL A 1013 52.14 -3.78 1.04
C VAL A 1013 52.22 -4.72 -0.15
N GLU A 1014 53.22 -4.51 -1.00
CA GLU A 1014 53.53 -5.41 -2.12
C GLU A 1014 54.44 -6.55 -1.65
N ASN A 1015 54.05 -7.78 -1.96
CA ASN A 1015 54.79 -9.01 -1.65
C ASN A 1015 56.06 -9.19 -2.47
#